data_AF-G3TQ39-F1
#
_entry.id   AF-G3TQ39-F1
#
_cell.length_a   1.000
_cell.length_b   1.000
_cell.length_c   1.000
_cell.angle_alpha   90.00
_cell.angle_beta   90.00
_cell.angle_gamma   90.00
#
_symmetry.space_group_name_H-M   'P 1'
#
loop_
_entity.id
_entity.type
_entity.pdbx_description
1 polymer ?
#
loop_
_entity_poly.entity_id
_entity_poly.type
_entity_poly.pdbx_seq_one_letter_code
_entity_poly.pdbx_strand_id
1 'polypeptide(L)'
;FGSFYPQELLLKINSFSNLYLLIVLTISILESIELPGLMSAWYRTADQSLLCFAGIDSRYNEGCRELANYLLFGLYNQNSNDFEKTGFSEEVLDADIIILIKSDSVHLYCNPVNYRYLLPYVAHWRNLHFHCMTENEYEDEEAAEEFKIASFVDMVRDCSRIGIPYSSQGHLQIFDMFVVEKWPIVQAFALEGIGGDGFFTMKYKLQDVSLNLWNVYSKMDPLSLENLLSEDLVTFEHQWTSFFANFDTEIPFLLELSESQAGEPFRSYFSHGMISSHITENSPNRQPFVLFGNHSTRENLNAGNFNFPSEGHLVRSTGPGGSFAKHMVAQCVSPKGPLACSRTYFFGATHIPYLGDDNKLPKKTEQIRLLSQVYAAVVEAVLAGIACYAKSSSLTKAKEVAEQTLGSGLDSYELMQFKAALRSKMAFHIHAVTNQGRIVPLDSEDSLYFVKTACMTIYDIPDLLGGTGCLGSVVFSESFLTSQILVKEKDGTLTTETSSIVLTAAVPRFCSWLVEDDEVKLSEKTQQAVREDECFLGTFLTGGEGAYLYPSNPQPWPEEGKVHFFSGGLLFFHRHHGSIIISKNHMNSISFYDGDSTSVVAALLIDFRSSLLPHLPVHFRGSSNFLMIALFPRSKIYQTFYSEVFSPWQQQANSGLSLKVIQEDGLSVEQRRLHSNAQKLFSALRHPAGEKRSPLKLLSAKLPELDWFLQHFAVSSISREPVMRTHLPFLLQQADINPPHRVENDKVIISIVTGLPGCHASELCAFLVTLHKEYGRWMVYRQLMDSSECFHAAHFQRYLSSALEAQQNRSARQSAYTRKKTRLLVVLQGYTDVIDVVQALQTHPDSNVKSSFTIGAITVCVEPLSCYMEHRFLFPKCLDQCSQGLVSNVVFTSHTAEQHPLLEQLQSLIRAANPTAAFIFAENGIITRNEDIELILSESSFSSPQMLRARYLMYPGWYEGKFDSGSVFPLMVQICVWFGRPLEKTRFVAKCK
;
A
#
# COMPACT_ATOMS: atom_id res chain seq x y z
N PHE A 1 -15.51 34.72 -13.95
CA PHE A 1 -16.09 33.62 -13.13
C PHE A 1 -15.65 32.27 -13.69
N GLY A 2 -14.34 32.00 -13.80
CA GLY A 2 -13.87 30.80 -14.52
C GLY A 2 -12.40 30.45 -14.31
N SER A 3 -11.87 30.57 -13.09
CA SER A 3 -10.46 30.25 -12.81
C SER A 3 -10.20 29.47 -11.51
N PHE A 4 -11.22 28.86 -10.90
CA PHE A 4 -11.09 28.12 -9.64
C PHE A 4 -11.77 26.76 -9.75
N TYR A 5 -11.26 25.84 -10.56
CA TYR A 5 -11.75 24.45 -10.54
C TYR A 5 -10.71 23.32 -10.78
N PRO A 6 -9.46 23.55 -11.23
CA PRO A 6 -8.46 22.46 -11.22
C PRO A 6 -7.92 22.18 -9.81
N GLN A 7 -7.96 23.18 -8.90
CA GLN A 7 -7.37 23.07 -7.57
C GLN A 7 -8.17 22.18 -6.62
N GLU A 8 -9.49 22.04 -6.75
CA GLU A 8 -10.27 21.21 -5.80
C GLU A 8 -10.18 19.71 -6.07
N LEU A 9 -10.08 19.28 -7.34
CA LEU A 9 -9.78 17.89 -7.69
C LEU A 9 -8.33 17.54 -7.33
N LEU A 10 -7.40 18.46 -7.61
CA LEU A 10 -6.03 18.40 -7.09
C LEU A 10 -5.99 18.51 -5.56
N LEU A 11 -6.94 19.13 -4.86
CA LEU A 11 -7.00 19.17 -3.39
C LEU A 11 -7.59 17.89 -2.81
N LYS A 12 -8.47 17.18 -3.49
CA LYS A 12 -8.81 15.79 -3.12
C LYS A 12 -7.64 14.84 -3.37
N ILE A 13 -6.76 15.14 -4.32
CA ILE A 13 -5.52 14.39 -4.55
C ILE A 13 -4.35 14.87 -3.63
N ASN A 14 -4.32 16.15 -3.24
CA ASN A 14 -3.27 16.78 -2.40
C ASN A 14 -3.61 16.80 -0.90
N SER A 15 -4.87 16.57 -0.50
CA SER A 15 -5.26 16.38 0.92
C SER A 15 -4.85 15.02 1.46
N PHE A 16 -4.48 14.11 0.56
CA PHE A 16 -3.84 12.84 0.84
C PHE A 16 -2.37 12.98 0.44
N SER A 17 -1.47 12.44 1.28
CA SER A 17 -0.01 12.63 1.18
C SER A 17 0.54 12.42 -0.24
N ASN A 18 1.67 13.07 -0.60
CA ASN A 18 2.46 12.85 -1.83
C ASN A 18 2.66 11.37 -2.24
N LEU A 19 2.46 10.45 -1.30
CA LEU A 19 2.42 9.02 -1.50
C LEU A 19 1.24 8.55 -2.37
N TYR A 20 0.04 9.11 -2.22
CA TYR A 20 -1.16 8.71 -2.96
C TYR A 20 -1.08 9.07 -4.44
N LEU A 21 -0.64 10.29 -4.77
CA LEU A 21 -0.37 10.66 -6.17
C LEU A 21 0.68 9.71 -6.76
N LEU A 22 1.81 9.49 -6.09
CA LEU A 22 2.83 8.55 -6.60
C LEU A 22 2.28 7.11 -6.74
N ILE A 23 1.41 6.65 -5.83
CA ILE A 23 0.77 5.33 -5.87
C ILE A 23 -0.23 5.23 -7.03
N VAL A 24 -1.12 6.22 -7.22
CA VAL A 24 -2.06 6.27 -8.36
C VAL A 24 -1.31 6.28 -9.68
N LEU A 25 -0.26 7.10 -9.80
CA LEU A 25 0.59 7.15 -10.99
C LEU A 25 1.31 5.81 -11.23
N THR A 26 1.76 5.16 -10.16
CA THR A 26 2.44 3.88 -10.21
C THR A 26 1.48 2.75 -10.63
N ILE A 27 0.25 2.75 -10.14
CA ILE A 27 -0.75 1.70 -10.42
C ILE A 27 -1.33 1.83 -11.83
N SER A 28 -1.64 3.05 -12.31
CA SER A 28 -2.07 3.26 -13.70
C SER A 28 -1.07 2.68 -14.68
N ILE A 29 0.21 2.82 -14.34
CA ILE A 29 1.32 2.34 -15.15
C ILE A 29 1.48 0.84 -15.00
N LEU A 30 1.38 0.32 -13.78
CA LEU A 30 1.36 -1.10 -13.47
C LEU A 30 0.30 -1.81 -14.32
N GLU A 31 -0.91 -1.28 -14.38
CA GLU A 31 -1.99 -1.83 -15.18
C GLU A 31 -1.68 -1.69 -16.68
N SER A 32 -1.20 -0.52 -17.13
CA SER A 32 -0.82 -0.30 -18.54
C SER A 32 0.40 -1.12 -19.02
N ILE A 33 1.27 -1.58 -18.12
CA ILE A 33 2.48 -2.38 -18.42
C ILE A 33 2.22 -3.88 -18.19
N GLU A 34 1.47 -4.25 -17.14
CA GLU A 34 1.18 -5.64 -16.80
C GLU A 34 0.16 -6.24 -17.78
N LEU A 35 -0.83 -5.48 -18.27
CA LEU A 35 -1.81 -5.96 -19.26
C LEU A 35 -1.15 -6.41 -20.57
N PRO A 36 -0.28 -5.63 -21.25
CA PRO A 36 0.46 -6.07 -22.43
C PRO A 36 1.35 -7.30 -22.17
N GLY A 37 2.05 -7.34 -21.03
CA GLY A 37 2.89 -8.47 -20.63
C GLY A 37 2.09 -9.76 -20.39
N LEU A 38 0.96 -9.65 -19.69
CA LEU A 38 0.02 -10.74 -19.44
C LEU A 38 -0.69 -11.20 -20.71
N MET A 39 -1.05 -10.28 -21.61
CA MET A 39 -1.64 -10.61 -22.92
C MET A 39 -0.68 -11.45 -23.77
N SER A 40 0.62 -11.15 -23.76
CA SER A 40 1.62 -11.98 -24.45
C SER A 40 1.70 -13.41 -23.88
N ALA A 41 1.53 -13.56 -22.55
CA ALA A 41 1.59 -14.84 -21.84
C ALA A 41 0.29 -15.67 -21.99
N TRP A 42 -0.88 -15.03 -21.98
CA TRP A 42 -2.18 -15.68 -22.13
C TRP A 42 -2.37 -16.34 -23.49
N TYR A 43 -1.72 -15.79 -24.52
CA TYR A 43 -2.02 -16.14 -25.91
C TYR A 43 -0.85 -16.71 -26.71
N ARG A 44 0.36 -16.76 -26.15
CA ARG A 44 1.59 -17.28 -26.81
C ARG A 44 1.80 -16.73 -28.24
N THR A 45 1.32 -15.51 -28.52
CA THR A 45 1.40 -14.85 -29.84
C THR A 45 1.47 -13.33 -29.66
N ALA A 46 2.22 -12.65 -30.54
CA ALA A 46 2.60 -11.23 -30.38
C ALA A 46 1.56 -10.20 -30.89
N ASP A 47 0.58 -10.61 -31.69
CA ASP A 47 -0.33 -9.69 -32.42
C ASP A 47 -1.74 -9.62 -31.79
N GLN A 48 -1.86 -9.18 -30.53
CA GLN A 48 -3.16 -9.11 -29.85
C GLN A 48 -3.40 -7.77 -29.14
N SER A 49 -4.62 -7.25 -29.29
CA SER A 49 -5.07 -5.99 -28.68
C SER A 49 -6.32 -6.19 -27.82
N LEU A 50 -6.45 -5.44 -26.72
CA LEU A 50 -7.61 -5.44 -25.84
C LEU A 50 -8.47 -4.21 -26.12
N LEU A 51 -9.73 -4.42 -26.47
CA LEU A 51 -10.65 -3.35 -26.85
C LEU A 51 -11.79 -3.25 -25.83
N CYS A 52 -11.99 -2.04 -25.33
CA CYS A 52 -12.98 -1.70 -24.32
C CYS A 52 -13.83 -0.52 -24.80
N PHE A 53 -15.16 -0.71 -24.80
CA PHE A 53 -16.13 0.30 -25.18
C PHE A 53 -16.98 0.64 -23.94
N ALA A 54 -16.85 1.85 -23.43
CA ALA A 54 -17.68 2.31 -22.31
C ALA A 54 -19.07 2.77 -22.80
N GLY A 55 -20.05 2.78 -21.89
CA GLY A 55 -21.35 3.42 -22.12
C GLY A 55 -22.24 2.78 -23.20
N ILE A 56 -22.98 3.64 -23.90
CA ILE A 56 -24.03 3.24 -24.85
C ILE A 56 -23.49 2.47 -26.06
N ASP A 57 -22.24 2.72 -26.47
CA ASP A 57 -21.62 2.13 -27.66
C ASP A 57 -21.38 0.63 -27.54
N SER A 58 -21.31 0.08 -26.32
CA SER A 58 -21.34 -1.36 -26.05
C SER A 58 -22.69 -1.88 -25.55
N ARG A 59 -23.73 -1.06 -25.61
CA ARG A 59 -25.03 -1.28 -24.94
C ARG A 59 -24.85 -1.51 -23.43
N TYR A 60 -24.00 -0.72 -22.79
CA TYR A 60 -23.66 -0.81 -21.36
C TYR A 60 -23.14 -2.19 -20.96
N ASN A 61 -22.23 -2.76 -21.77
CA ASN A 61 -21.65 -4.05 -21.44
C ASN A 61 -20.91 -4.00 -20.10
N GLU A 62 -21.27 -4.90 -19.18
CA GLU A 62 -20.73 -4.88 -17.82
C GLU A 62 -19.25 -5.25 -17.75
N GLY A 63 -18.76 -6.13 -18.61
CA GLY A 63 -17.34 -6.50 -18.65
C GLY A 63 -16.45 -5.34 -19.10
N CYS A 64 -16.90 -4.56 -20.11
CA CYS A 64 -16.24 -3.32 -20.51
C CYS A 64 -16.25 -2.28 -19.39
N ARG A 65 -17.39 -2.12 -18.69
CA ARG A 65 -17.49 -1.21 -17.54
C ARG A 65 -16.56 -1.62 -16.40
N GLU A 66 -16.42 -2.91 -16.13
CA GLU A 66 -15.50 -3.45 -15.12
C GLU A 66 -14.04 -3.14 -15.47
N LEU A 67 -13.63 -3.37 -16.72
CA LEU A 67 -12.28 -3.02 -17.19
C LEU A 67 -12.00 -1.52 -17.14
N ALA A 68 -12.96 -0.69 -17.58
CA ALA A 68 -12.81 0.77 -17.52
C ALA A 68 -12.67 1.25 -16.07
N ASN A 69 -13.45 0.68 -15.14
CA ASN A 69 -13.33 0.99 -13.72
C ASN A 69 -12.01 0.51 -13.11
N TYR A 70 -11.48 -0.64 -13.55
CA TYR A 70 -10.17 -1.08 -13.12
C TYR A 70 -9.09 -0.07 -13.53
N LEU A 71 -8.99 0.24 -14.83
CA LEU A 71 -8.00 1.16 -15.41
C LEU A 71 -8.09 2.60 -14.90
N LEU A 72 -9.27 3.03 -14.45
CA LEU A 72 -9.57 4.40 -14.05
C LEU A 72 -9.98 4.50 -12.57
N PHE A 73 -9.54 3.55 -11.72
CA PHE A 73 -9.70 3.61 -10.25
C PHE A 73 -11.13 3.82 -9.76
N GLY A 74 -12.10 3.15 -10.41
CA GLY A 74 -13.51 3.23 -10.04
C GLY A 74 -14.18 4.56 -10.38
N LEU A 75 -13.62 5.33 -11.33
CA LEU A 75 -14.19 6.61 -11.78
C LEU A 75 -15.70 6.52 -12.09
N TYR A 76 -16.15 5.42 -12.70
CA TYR A 76 -17.55 5.18 -13.08
C TYR A 76 -18.32 4.29 -12.09
N ASN A 77 -17.77 4.04 -10.91
CA ASN A 77 -18.36 3.17 -9.88
C ASN A 77 -18.91 3.97 -8.67
N GLN A 78 -19.05 5.30 -8.79
CA GLN A 78 -19.52 6.15 -7.70
C GLN A 78 -21.02 5.92 -7.41
N ASN A 79 -21.35 5.80 -6.13
CA ASN A 79 -22.74 5.80 -5.66
C ASN A 79 -23.35 7.19 -5.85
N SER A 80 -24.65 7.24 -6.18
CA SER A 80 -25.46 8.46 -6.38
C SER A 80 -25.30 9.54 -5.29
N ASN A 81 -24.89 9.19 -4.07
CA ASN A 81 -24.69 10.10 -2.95
C ASN A 81 -23.34 10.85 -2.91
N ASP A 82 -22.32 10.46 -3.68
CA ASP A 82 -21.04 11.18 -3.72
C ASP A 82 -20.94 12.23 -4.85
N PHE A 83 -21.90 12.23 -5.77
CA PHE A 83 -21.96 13.17 -6.90
C PHE A 83 -22.22 14.62 -6.48
N GLU A 84 -23.05 14.84 -5.46
CA GLU A 84 -23.26 16.17 -4.88
C GLU A 84 -21.97 16.76 -4.25
N LYS A 85 -20.98 15.90 -3.92
CA LYS A 85 -19.68 16.32 -3.35
C LYS A 85 -18.55 16.41 -4.37
N THR A 86 -18.74 15.92 -5.60
CA THR A 86 -17.69 15.87 -6.64
C THR A 86 -17.98 16.80 -7.81
N GLY A 87 -19.23 17.23 -7.99
CA GLY A 87 -19.60 18.24 -8.99
C GLY A 87 -19.62 17.72 -10.44
N PHE A 88 -19.66 16.41 -10.64
CA PHE A 88 -19.82 15.82 -11.98
C PHE A 88 -21.20 16.17 -12.56
N SER A 89 -21.26 16.58 -13.84
CA SER A 89 -22.52 16.71 -14.56
C SER A 89 -23.05 15.33 -14.99
N GLU A 90 -24.36 15.24 -15.18
CA GLU A 90 -25.05 14.02 -15.65
C GLU A 90 -24.50 13.54 -17.02
N GLU A 91 -23.89 14.44 -17.80
CA GLU A 91 -23.25 14.17 -19.10
C GLU A 91 -21.94 13.36 -19.01
N VAL A 92 -21.31 13.27 -17.83
CA VAL A 92 -20.11 12.41 -17.60
C VAL A 92 -20.51 10.93 -17.41
N LEU A 93 -21.80 10.66 -17.13
CA LEU A 93 -22.33 9.31 -16.88
C LEU A 93 -22.49 8.48 -18.16
N ASP A 94 -22.76 9.13 -19.30
CA ASP A 94 -22.78 8.51 -20.62
C ASP A 94 -21.35 8.45 -21.17
N ALA A 95 -20.53 7.58 -20.57
CA ALA A 95 -19.11 7.43 -20.91
C ALA A 95 -18.91 7.07 -22.40
N ASP A 96 -18.70 8.07 -23.26
CA ASP A 96 -18.30 7.91 -24.65
C ASP A 96 -16.77 7.83 -24.74
N ILE A 97 -16.26 6.62 -24.45
CA ILE A 97 -14.83 6.33 -24.36
C ILE A 97 -14.53 5.00 -25.03
N ILE A 98 -13.51 4.98 -25.88
CA ILE A 98 -12.97 3.77 -26.50
C ILE A 98 -11.51 3.63 -26.08
N ILE A 99 -11.18 2.53 -25.43
CA ILE A 99 -9.81 2.20 -25.02
C ILE A 99 -9.35 0.99 -25.83
N LEU A 100 -8.22 1.14 -26.53
CA LEU A 100 -7.54 0.05 -27.19
C LEU A 100 -6.10 -0.06 -26.67
N ILE A 101 -5.80 -1.18 -26.00
CA ILE A 101 -4.47 -1.48 -25.48
C ILE A 101 -3.79 -2.45 -26.45
N LYS A 102 -2.65 -2.04 -27.01
CA LYS A 102 -1.76 -2.85 -27.84
C LYS A 102 -0.51 -3.26 -27.03
N SER A 103 0.35 -4.07 -27.61
CA SER A 103 1.60 -4.50 -26.97
C SER A 103 2.57 -3.35 -26.71
N ASP A 104 2.57 -2.31 -27.55
CA ASP A 104 3.51 -1.19 -27.52
C ASP A 104 2.86 0.19 -27.43
N SER A 105 1.52 0.30 -27.47
CA SER A 105 0.82 1.58 -27.37
C SER A 105 -0.58 1.48 -26.78
N VAL A 106 -1.10 2.60 -26.29
CA VAL A 106 -2.48 2.72 -25.84
C VAL A 106 -3.18 3.81 -26.62
N HIS A 107 -4.30 3.48 -27.25
CA HIS A 107 -5.14 4.43 -27.96
C HIS A 107 -6.39 4.70 -27.13
N LEU A 108 -6.72 5.98 -26.97
CA LEU A 108 -7.86 6.45 -26.20
C LEU A 108 -8.65 7.46 -27.04
N TYR A 109 -9.86 7.10 -27.41
CA TYR A 109 -10.85 8.06 -27.87
C TYR A 109 -11.65 8.57 -26.68
N CYS A 110 -11.85 9.89 -26.63
CA CYS A 110 -12.78 10.52 -25.72
C CYS A 110 -13.27 11.87 -26.28
N ASN A 111 -14.46 12.28 -25.86
CA ASN A 111 -14.93 13.63 -26.16
C ASN A 111 -14.20 14.70 -25.32
N PRO A 112 -14.25 15.99 -25.72
CA PRO A 112 -13.53 17.06 -25.02
C PRO A 112 -13.95 17.26 -23.55
N VAL A 113 -15.18 16.87 -23.20
CA VAL A 113 -15.70 16.91 -21.83
C VAL A 113 -14.97 15.89 -20.95
N ASN A 114 -14.93 14.63 -21.39
CA ASN A 114 -14.26 13.53 -20.68
C ASN A 114 -12.75 13.71 -20.66
N TYR A 115 -12.15 14.32 -21.67
CA TYR A 115 -10.71 14.59 -21.75
C TYR A 115 -10.15 15.19 -20.45
N ARG A 116 -10.80 16.22 -19.90
CA ARG A 116 -10.32 16.91 -18.68
C ARG A 116 -10.34 16.01 -17.43
N TYR A 117 -11.31 15.12 -17.32
CA TYR A 117 -11.44 14.20 -16.19
C TYR A 117 -10.52 12.98 -16.31
N LEU A 118 -10.23 12.53 -17.53
CA LEU A 118 -9.37 11.38 -17.79
C LEU A 118 -7.87 11.71 -17.65
N LEU A 119 -7.47 12.95 -17.97
CA LEU A 119 -6.07 13.37 -17.97
C LEU A 119 -5.25 12.95 -16.74
N PRO A 120 -5.72 13.13 -15.49
CA PRO A 120 -4.96 12.74 -14.31
C PRO A 120 -4.63 11.24 -14.24
N TYR A 121 -5.48 10.40 -14.83
CA TYR A 121 -5.37 8.94 -14.79
C TYR A 121 -4.52 8.41 -15.95
N VAL A 122 -4.73 8.95 -17.16
CA VAL A 122 -4.16 8.35 -18.38
C VAL A 122 -2.88 9.03 -18.84
N ALA A 123 -2.58 10.28 -18.47
CA ALA A 123 -1.44 11.04 -19.02
C ALA A 123 -0.06 10.42 -18.78
N HIS A 124 0.02 9.39 -17.94
CA HIS A 124 1.25 8.67 -17.61
C HIS A 124 1.40 7.36 -18.37
N TRP A 125 0.36 6.95 -19.11
CA TRP A 125 0.40 5.78 -19.96
C TRP A 125 1.45 5.97 -21.05
N ARG A 126 2.17 4.90 -21.30
CA ARG A 126 3.30 4.87 -22.24
C ARG A 126 2.76 4.78 -23.66
N ASN A 127 3.35 5.57 -24.57
CA ASN A 127 2.90 5.63 -25.97
C ASN A 127 1.39 5.84 -26.09
N LEU A 128 0.87 6.83 -25.36
CA LEU A 128 -0.54 7.20 -25.35
C LEU A 128 -0.90 8.02 -26.60
N HIS A 129 -1.98 7.61 -27.27
CA HIS A 129 -2.56 8.29 -28.42
C HIS A 129 -3.98 8.77 -28.12
N PHE A 130 -4.15 10.09 -27.98
CA PHE A 130 -5.46 10.72 -27.80
C PHE A 130 -6.15 10.99 -29.13
N HIS A 131 -7.32 10.38 -29.33
CA HIS A 131 -8.25 10.69 -30.40
C HIS A 131 -9.36 11.56 -29.81
N CYS A 132 -9.15 12.88 -29.80
CA CYS A 132 -10.06 13.84 -29.19
C CYS A 132 -10.07 15.13 -30.01
N MET A 133 -11.27 15.60 -30.37
CA MET A 133 -11.47 16.90 -31.00
C MET A 133 -11.19 18.06 -30.03
N THR A 134 -11.10 19.27 -30.55
CA THR A 134 -11.15 20.48 -29.71
C THR A 134 -12.59 20.79 -29.29
N GLU A 135 -12.75 21.64 -28.28
CA GLU A 135 -14.08 22.03 -27.78
C GLU A 135 -14.92 22.71 -28.87
N ASN A 136 -14.29 23.50 -29.73
CA ASN A 136 -14.97 24.21 -30.83
C ASN A 136 -15.39 23.26 -31.96
N GLU A 137 -14.56 22.26 -32.27
CA GLU A 137 -14.87 21.29 -33.34
C GLU A 137 -15.99 20.34 -32.94
N TYR A 138 -16.14 20.06 -31.64
CA TYR A 138 -17.16 19.16 -31.10
C TYR A 138 -18.56 19.78 -31.04
N GLU A 139 -18.71 21.08 -31.32
CA GLU A 139 -20.05 21.71 -31.43
C GLU A 139 -20.85 21.18 -32.63
N ASP A 140 -20.18 20.59 -33.62
CA ASP A 140 -20.81 19.91 -34.76
C ASP A 140 -21.00 18.42 -34.44
N GLU A 141 -22.22 18.05 -34.06
CA GLU A 141 -22.58 16.68 -33.69
C GLU A 141 -22.35 15.65 -34.82
N GLU A 142 -22.57 16.04 -36.08
CA GLU A 142 -22.36 15.14 -37.22
C GLU A 142 -20.87 14.87 -37.41
N ALA A 143 -20.06 15.94 -37.43
CA ALA A 143 -18.60 15.81 -37.53
C ALA A 143 -18.00 15.06 -36.33
N ALA A 144 -18.57 15.21 -35.12
CA ALA A 144 -18.12 14.50 -33.93
C ALA A 144 -18.36 12.99 -34.02
N GLU A 145 -19.53 12.57 -34.48
CA GLU A 145 -19.84 11.14 -34.70
C GLU A 145 -19.00 10.54 -35.83
N GLU A 146 -18.81 11.26 -36.94
CA GLU A 146 -17.91 10.83 -38.02
C GLU A 146 -16.46 10.67 -37.53
N PHE A 147 -15.97 11.62 -36.73
CA PHE A 147 -14.64 11.58 -36.13
C PHE A 147 -14.48 10.40 -35.17
N LYS A 148 -15.49 10.07 -34.35
CA LYS A 148 -15.48 8.90 -33.47
C LYS A 148 -15.31 7.61 -34.26
N ILE A 149 -16.07 7.45 -35.35
CA ILE A 149 -16.01 6.27 -36.21
C ILE A 149 -14.65 6.19 -36.91
N ALA A 150 -14.17 7.30 -37.49
CA ALA A 150 -12.86 7.35 -38.14
C ALA A 150 -11.71 7.04 -37.18
N SER A 151 -11.78 7.57 -35.96
CA SER A 151 -10.82 7.28 -34.89
C SER A 151 -10.83 5.80 -34.54
N PHE A 152 -12.02 5.21 -34.35
CA PHE A 152 -12.13 3.77 -34.09
C PHE A 152 -11.50 2.92 -35.20
N VAL A 153 -11.76 3.25 -36.48
CA VAL A 153 -11.17 2.56 -37.64
C VAL A 153 -9.64 2.67 -37.64
N ASP A 154 -9.10 3.85 -37.36
CA ASP A 154 -7.64 4.06 -37.29
C ASP A 154 -7.00 3.28 -36.13
N MET A 155 -7.65 3.27 -34.96
CA MET A 155 -7.20 2.53 -33.78
C MET A 155 -6.99 1.04 -34.09
N VAL A 156 -7.94 0.39 -34.78
CA VAL A 156 -7.91 -1.07 -35.01
C VAL A 156 -7.18 -1.51 -36.29
N ARG A 157 -6.76 -0.59 -37.17
CA ARG A 157 -6.26 -0.89 -38.52
C ARG A 157 -5.15 -1.95 -38.57
N ASP A 158 -4.23 -1.93 -37.60
CA ASP A 158 -3.07 -2.83 -37.54
C ASP A 158 -3.29 -4.04 -36.61
N CYS A 159 -4.53 -4.28 -36.16
CA CYS A 159 -4.87 -5.42 -35.31
C CYS A 159 -5.30 -6.63 -36.16
N SER A 160 -4.95 -7.84 -35.72
CA SER A 160 -5.45 -9.08 -36.33
C SER A 160 -6.40 -9.86 -35.41
N ARG A 161 -6.17 -9.78 -34.09
CA ARG A 161 -6.95 -10.43 -33.05
C ARG A 161 -7.26 -9.43 -31.95
N ILE A 162 -8.53 -9.39 -31.56
CA ILE A 162 -9.04 -8.42 -30.58
C ILE A 162 -9.71 -9.16 -29.43
N GLY A 163 -9.21 -8.93 -28.22
CA GLY A 163 -9.81 -9.37 -26.97
C GLY A 163 -10.93 -8.42 -26.54
N ILE A 164 -12.08 -8.98 -26.16
CA ILE A 164 -13.25 -8.25 -25.67
C ILE A 164 -13.56 -8.71 -24.24
N PRO A 165 -13.64 -7.79 -23.25
CA PRO A 165 -14.11 -8.10 -21.90
C PRO A 165 -15.64 -8.23 -21.93
N TYR A 166 -16.13 -9.40 -22.32
CA TYR A 166 -17.55 -9.61 -22.60
C TYR A 166 -18.42 -9.79 -21.34
N SER A 167 -17.86 -10.43 -20.31
CA SER A 167 -18.56 -10.81 -19.07
C SER A 167 -17.98 -10.08 -17.87
N SER A 168 -18.84 -9.73 -16.90
CA SER A 168 -18.43 -9.18 -15.60
C SER A 168 -18.22 -10.29 -14.57
N GLN A 169 -17.37 -10.04 -13.57
CA GLN A 169 -17.07 -11.02 -12.53
C GLN A 169 -18.34 -11.40 -11.74
N GLY A 170 -18.75 -12.66 -11.83
CA GLY A 170 -19.99 -13.17 -11.22
C GLY A 170 -21.17 -13.33 -12.17
N HIS A 171 -21.11 -12.76 -13.38
CA HIS A 171 -22.10 -12.93 -14.45
C HIS A 171 -21.44 -13.44 -15.74
N LEU A 172 -21.12 -14.74 -15.76
CA LEU A 172 -20.56 -15.36 -16.96
C LEU A 172 -21.64 -15.48 -18.05
N GLN A 173 -21.43 -14.79 -19.15
CA GLN A 173 -22.28 -14.89 -20.34
C GLN A 173 -21.61 -15.79 -21.39
N ILE A 174 -22.41 -16.50 -22.18
CA ILE A 174 -21.89 -17.25 -23.33
C ILE A 174 -21.42 -16.22 -24.36
N PHE A 175 -20.13 -16.25 -24.70
CA PHE A 175 -19.57 -15.35 -25.70
C PHE A 175 -20.23 -15.57 -27.06
N ASP A 176 -20.89 -14.52 -27.57
CA ASP A 176 -21.50 -14.50 -28.89
C ASP A 176 -20.97 -13.30 -29.69
N MET A 177 -20.14 -13.62 -30.68
CA MET A 177 -19.53 -12.64 -31.58
C MET A 177 -20.58 -11.83 -32.35
N PHE A 178 -21.77 -12.40 -32.63
CA PHE A 178 -22.85 -11.70 -33.32
C PHE A 178 -23.60 -10.73 -32.40
N VAL A 179 -23.48 -10.85 -31.08
CA VAL A 179 -23.96 -9.83 -30.13
C VAL A 179 -23.03 -8.62 -30.18
N VAL A 180 -21.72 -8.85 -30.24
CA VAL A 180 -20.71 -7.78 -30.39
C VAL A 180 -20.90 -7.05 -31.72
N GLU A 181 -21.17 -7.75 -32.82
CA GLU A 181 -21.47 -7.13 -34.13
C GLU A 181 -22.74 -6.24 -34.11
N LYS A 182 -23.61 -6.36 -33.10
CA LYS A 182 -24.81 -5.53 -32.92
C LYS A 182 -24.57 -4.31 -32.04
N TRP A 183 -23.36 -4.11 -31.51
CA TRP A 183 -23.00 -2.92 -30.75
C TRP A 183 -22.97 -1.70 -31.67
N PRO A 184 -23.57 -0.55 -31.28
CA PRO A 184 -23.70 0.63 -32.15
C PRO A 184 -22.40 1.03 -32.87
N ILE A 185 -21.29 1.16 -32.14
CA ILE A 185 -19.99 1.54 -32.72
C ILE A 185 -19.42 0.49 -33.67
N VAL A 186 -19.65 -0.80 -33.39
CA VAL A 186 -19.23 -1.92 -34.24
C VAL A 186 -20.07 -1.97 -35.51
N GLN A 187 -21.36 -1.63 -35.44
CA GLN A 187 -22.20 -1.48 -36.62
C GLN A 187 -21.76 -0.28 -37.48
N ALA A 188 -21.38 0.82 -36.83
CA ALA A 188 -20.88 2.01 -37.51
C ALA A 188 -19.58 1.76 -38.28
N PHE A 189 -18.75 0.81 -37.84
CA PHE A 189 -17.56 0.38 -38.58
C PHE A 189 -17.87 -0.13 -39.98
N ALA A 190 -19.06 -0.69 -40.22
CA ALA A 190 -19.44 -1.22 -41.53
C ALA A 190 -19.97 -0.14 -42.50
N LEU A 191 -20.11 1.12 -42.07
CA LEU A 191 -20.59 2.21 -42.91
C LEU A 191 -19.63 2.49 -44.07
N GLU A 192 -20.16 2.56 -45.29
CA GLU A 192 -19.38 2.86 -46.50
C GLU A 192 -18.89 4.31 -46.47
N GLY A 193 -17.59 4.52 -46.75
CA GLY A 193 -16.97 5.85 -46.90
C GLY A 193 -16.28 6.40 -45.64
N ILE A 194 -16.86 6.19 -44.45
CA ILE A 194 -16.31 6.67 -43.16
C ILE A 194 -15.83 5.50 -42.29
N GLY A 195 -16.52 4.37 -42.39
CA GLY A 195 -16.18 3.15 -41.68
C GLY A 195 -15.01 2.39 -42.31
N GLY A 196 -14.72 1.23 -41.74
CA GLY A 196 -13.67 0.35 -42.21
C GLY A 196 -14.05 -0.51 -43.41
N ASP A 197 -15.21 -0.33 -44.04
CA ASP A 197 -15.76 -1.13 -45.17
C ASP A 197 -15.94 -2.64 -44.88
N GLY A 198 -17.15 -3.06 -44.53
CA GLY A 198 -17.54 -4.46 -44.26
C GLY A 198 -17.70 -4.79 -42.78
N PHE A 199 -18.22 -5.99 -42.47
CA PHE A 199 -18.48 -6.42 -41.09
C PHE A 199 -17.18 -6.54 -40.27
N PHE A 200 -17.22 -6.08 -39.02
CA PHE A 200 -16.05 -6.01 -38.14
C PHE A 200 -15.47 -7.41 -37.88
N THR A 201 -16.35 -8.37 -37.58
CA THR A 201 -15.99 -9.76 -37.30
C THR A 201 -15.54 -10.56 -38.52
N MET A 202 -15.71 -10.02 -39.73
CA MET A 202 -15.10 -10.60 -40.94
C MET A 202 -13.64 -10.16 -41.11
N LYS A 203 -13.26 -8.99 -40.57
CA LYS A 203 -11.89 -8.46 -40.64
C LYS A 203 -11.04 -8.87 -39.45
N TYR A 204 -11.60 -8.83 -38.25
CA TYR A 204 -10.87 -9.09 -37.01
C TYR A 204 -11.40 -10.33 -36.30
N LYS A 205 -10.48 -11.14 -35.75
CA LYS A 205 -10.85 -12.30 -34.96
C LYS A 205 -11.10 -11.88 -33.51
N LEU A 206 -12.35 -11.99 -33.04
CA LEU A 206 -12.72 -11.64 -31.67
C LEU A 206 -12.56 -12.82 -30.71
N GLN A 207 -12.16 -12.53 -29.47
CA GLN A 207 -12.05 -13.50 -28.39
C GLN A 207 -12.48 -12.89 -27.06
N ASP A 208 -13.19 -13.67 -26.24
CA ASP A 208 -13.47 -13.30 -24.85
C ASP A 208 -12.20 -13.40 -23.98
N VAL A 209 -11.88 -12.31 -23.29
CA VAL A 209 -10.75 -12.20 -22.33
C VAL A 209 -11.22 -12.14 -20.86
N SER A 210 -12.52 -12.22 -20.59
CA SER A 210 -13.08 -11.91 -19.27
C SER A 210 -12.46 -12.74 -18.13
N LEU A 211 -12.32 -14.05 -18.33
CA LEU A 211 -11.70 -14.95 -17.33
C LEU A 211 -10.24 -14.59 -17.03
N ASN A 212 -9.50 -14.17 -18.06
CA ASN A 212 -8.11 -13.76 -17.92
C ASN A 212 -8.00 -12.45 -17.12
N LEU A 213 -8.88 -11.48 -17.42
CA LEU A 213 -8.95 -10.21 -16.70
C LEU A 213 -9.36 -10.38 -15.24
N TRP A 214 -10.29 -11.30 -14.92
CA TRP A 214 -10.66 -11.56 -13.53
C TRP A 214 -9.48 -12.06 -12.69
N ASN A 215 -8.52 -12.79 -13.27
CA ASN A 215 -7.30 -13.17 -12.56
C ASN A 215 -6.43 -11.96 -12.21
N VAL A 216 -6.45 -10.92 -13.06
CA VAL A 216 -5.76 -9.65 -12.80
C VAL A 216 -6.46 -8.87 -11.70
N TYR A 217 -7.78 -8.67 -11.82
CA TYR A 217 -8.60 -7.93 -10.84
C TYR A 217 -8.59 -8.56 -9.44
N SER A 218 -8.30 -9.87 -9.35
CA SER A 218 -8.29 -10.60 -8.09
C SER A 218 -7.03 -10.37 -7.26
N LYS A 219 -5.95 -9.83 -7.84
CA LYS A 219 -4.69 -9.55 -7.14
C LYS A 219 -4.83 -8.35 -6.21
N MET A 220 -4.10 -8.35 -5.08
CA MET A 220 -3.96 -7.16 -4.25
C MET A 220 -2.91 -6.25 -4.88
N ASP A 221 -3.34 -5.15 -5.46
CA ASP A 221 -2.49 -4.01 -5.78
C ASP A 221 -2.58 -2.94 -4.65
N PRO A 222 -1.76 -1.87 -4.67
CA PRO A 222 -1.79 -0.88 -3.59
C PRO A 222 -3.11 -0.06 -3.50
N LEU A 223 -3.88 0.11 -4.57
CA LEU A 223 -5.22 0.73 -4.54
C LEU A 223 -6.22 -0.23 -3.90
N SER A 224 -6.23 -1.49 -4.34
CA SER A 224 -7.04 -2.55 -3.75
C SER A 224 -6.76 -2.68 -2.24
N LEU A 225 -5.49 -2.57 -1.84
CA LEU A 225 -5.10 -2.55 -0.42
C LEU A 225 -5.60 -1.31 0.30
N GLU A 226 -5.57 -0.14 -0.32
CA GLU A 226 -6.11 1.08 0.27
C GLU A 226 -7.63 1.01 0.47
N ASN A 227 -8.37 0.53 -0.53
CA ASN A 227 -9.81 0.29 -0.41
C ASN A 227 -10.10 -0.73 0.71
N LEU A 228 -9.33 -1.81 0.78
CA LEU A 228 -9.41 -2.80 1.86
C LEU A 228 -9.19 -2.17 3.25
N LEU A 229 -8.22 -1.25 3.38
CA LEU A 229 -7.88 -0.61 4.65
C LEU A 229 -8.88 0.47 5.06
N SER A 230 -9.38 1.26 4.11
CA SER A 230 -10.22 2.43 4.36
C SER A 230 -11.70 2.09 4.50
N GLU A 231 -12.19 1.07 3.82
CA GLU A 231 -13.60 0.66 3.83
C GLU A 231 -13.78 -0.69 4.53
N ASP A 232 -13.27 -1.77 3.93
CA ASP A 232 -13.57 -3.15 4.37
C ASP A 232 -13.07 -3.43 5.79
N LEU A 233 -11.85 -3.04 6.12
CA LEU A 233 -11.26 -3.27 7.45
C LEU A 233 -12.01 -2.47 8.51
N VAL A 234 -12.45 -1.25 8.20
CA VAL A 234 -13.24 -0.42 9.13
C VAL A 234 -14.60 -1.06 9.39
N THR A 235 -15.29 -1.51 8.34
CA THR A 235 -16.57 -2.25 8.51
C THR A 235 -16.37 -3.55 9.27
N PHE A 236 -15.28 -4.28 9.00
CA PHE A 236 -14.94 -5.53 9.68
C PHE A 236 -14.66 -5.31 11.17
N GLU A 237 -13.86 -4.32 11.54
CA GLU A 237 -13.60 -3.94 12.94
C GLU A 237 -14.88 -3.48 13.67
N HIS A 238 -15.77 -2.79 12.96
CA HIS A 238 -17.05 -2.39 13.51
C HIS A 238 -17.88 -3.61 13.95
N GLN A 239 -17.87 -4.70 13.17
CA GLN A 239 -18.58 -5.93 13.57
C GLN A 239 -18.02 -6.54 14.87
N TRP A 240 -16.71 -6.51 15.06
CA TRP A 240 -16.09 -6.93 16.33
C TRP A 240 -16.49 -6.02 17.49
N THR A 241 -16.59 -4.71 17.25
CA THR A 241 -17.05 -3.75 18.26
C THR A 241 -18.49 -4.03 18.67
N SER A 242 -19.38 -4.26 17.70
CA SER A 242 -20.77 -4.65 17.95
C SER A 242 -20.88 -6.01 18.64
N PHE A 243 -20.02 -6.96 18.29
CA PHE A 243 -19.92 -8.25 18.98
C PHE A 243 -19.56 -8.07 20.47
N PHE A 244 -18.55 -7.27 20.79
CA PHE A 244 -18.16 -7.04 22.19
C PHE A 244 -19.26 -6.33 22.99
N ALA A 245 -20.00 -5.42 22.37
CA ALA A 245 -21.11 -4.71 23.01
C ALA A 245 -22.22 -5.65 23.52
N ASN A 246 -22.41 -6.83 22.92
CA ASN A 246 -23.37 -7.84 23.39
C ASN A 246 -23.02 -8.39 24.78
N PHE A 247 -21.75 -8.34 25.18
CA PHE A 247 -21.25 -8.85 26.47
C PHE A 247 -21.10 -7.74 27.52
N ASP A 248 -21.32 -6.48 27.15
CA ASP A 248 -21.28 -5.31 28.03
C ASP A 248 -22.61 -5.10 28.79
N THR A 249 -23.23 -6.20 29.21
CA THR A 249 -24.51 -6.23 29.94
C THR A 249 -24.29 -6.54 31.43
N GLU A 250 -25.24 -6.14 32.29
CA GLU A 250 -25.16 -6.42 33.73
C GLU A 250 -25.30 -7.94 34.01
N ILE A 251 -24.63 -8.43 35.05
CA ILE A 251 -24.83 -9.80 35.55
C ILE A 251 -26.20 -9.83 36.26
N PRO A 252 -27.10 -10.80 35.98
CA PRO A 252 -26.86 -12.14 35.42
C PRO A 252 -27.16 -12.29 33.92
N PHE A 253 -27.45 -11.22 33.18
CA PHE A 253 -27.89 -11.31 31.78
C PHE A 253 -26.84 -11.97 30.87
N LEU A 254 -25.55 -11.87 31.23
CA LEU A 254 -24.46 -12.55 30.55
C LEU A 254 -24.58 -14.09 30.56
N LEU A 255 -25.15 -14.69 31.62
CA LEU A 255 -25.33 -16.14 31.73
C LEU A 255 -26.47 -16.67 30.83
N GLU A 256 -27.44 -15.81 30.51
CA GLU A 256 -28.58 -16.09 29.64
C GLU A 256 -28.29 -15.76 28.17
N LEU A 257 -27.08 -15.32 27.84
CA LEU A 257 -26.69 -15.05 26.46
C LEU A 257 -26.54 -16.37 25.69
N SER A 258 -27.22 -16.46 24.54
CA SER A 258 -27.11 -17.59 23.62
C SER A 258 -26.06 -17.38 22.54
N GLU A 259 -25.57 -18.48 21.94
CA GLU A 259 -24.69 -18.43 20.75
C GLU A 259 -25.33 -17.63 19.60
N SER A 260 -26.66 -17.76 19.42
CA SER A 260 -27.43 -17.05 18.39
C SER A 260 -27.39 -15.53 18.57
N GLN A 261 -27.59 -15.06 19.81
CA GLN A 261 -27.57 -13.63 20.15
C GLN A 261 -26.15 -13.07 20.09
N ALA A 262 -25.17 -13.79 20.65
CA ALA A 262 -23.78 -13.36 20.64
C ALA A 262 -23.23 -13.21 19.20
N GLY A 263 -23.55 -14.15 18.32
CA GLY A 263 -23.09 -14.16 16.93
C GLY A 263 -23.93 -13.33 15.95
N GLU A 264 -25.00 -12.66 16.39
CA GLU A 264 -25.92 -11.91 15.50
C GLU A 264 -25.19 -10.88 14.63
N PRO A 265 -24.26 -10.04 15.15
CA PRO A 265 -23.58 -9.03 14.32
C PRO A 265 -22.82 -9.65 13.16
N PHE A 266 -22.11 -10.77 13.40
CA PHE A 266 -21.37 -11.47 12.35
C PHE A 266 -22.30 -12.13 11.33
N ARG A 267 -23.42 -12.70 11.79
CA ARG A 267 -24.39 -13.38 10.94
C ARG A 267 -25.13 -12.42 10.03
N SER A 268 -25.62 -11.31 10.56
CA SER A 268 -26.35 -10.30 9.79
C SER A 268 -25.42 -9.65 8.78
N TYR A 269 -24.21 -9.28 9.20
CA TYR A 269 -23.18 -8.75 8.30
C TYR A 269 -22.88 -9.69 7.13
N PHE A 270 -22.60 -10.97 7.42
CA PHE A 270 -22.29 -11.95 6.39
C PHE A 270 -23.52 -12.25 5.51
N SER A 271 -24.72 -12.44 6.08
CA SER A 271 -25.94 -12.73 5.32
C SER A 271 -26.29 -11.60 4.35
N HIS A 272 -26.29 -10.36 4.81
CA HIS A 272 -26.58 -9.19 3.96
C HIS A 272 -25.53 -9.02 2.86
N GLY A 273 -24.26 -9.23 3.18
CA GLY A 273 -23.19 -9.23 2.19
C GLY A 273 -23.37 -10.32 1.14
N MET A 274 -23.75 -11.53 1.55
CA MET A 274 -23.97 -12.66 0.64
C MET A 274 -25.21 -12.47 -0.25
N ILE A 275 -26.31 -11.88 0.24
CA ILE A 275 -27.51 -11.55 -0.57
C ILE A 275 -27.13 -10.65 -1.76
N SER A 276 -26.21 -9.71 -1.53
CA SER A 276 -25.72 -8.79 -2.56
C SER A 276 -24.56 -9.36 -3.39
N SER A 277 -24.13 -10.60 -3.15
CA SER A 277 -23.03 -11.25 -3.86
C SER A 277 -23.58 -12.40 -4.70
N HIS A 278 -23.24 -12.46 -5.98
CA HIS A 278 -23.55 -13.61 -6.84
C HIS A 278 -22.61 -14.80 -6.60
N ILE A 279 -21.99 -14.89 -5.41
CA ILE A 279 -21.03 -15.93 -5.04
C ILE A 279 -21.80 -17.17 -4.58
N THR A 280 -21.77 -18.23 -5.38
CA THR A 280 -22.46 -19.50 -5.10
C THR A 280 -21.63 -20.49 -4.29
N GLU A 281 -20.34 -20.21 -4.05
CA GLU A 281 -19.43 -21.11 -3.34
C GLU A 281 -19.46 -20.88 -1.83
N ASN A 282 -20.29 -21.69 -1.15
CA ASN A 282 -20.26 -21.84 0.29
C ASN A 282 -19.07 -22.73 0.70
N SER A 283 -17.85 -22.21 0.69
CA SER A 283 -16.73 -22.95 1.28
C SER A 283 -16.96 -23.11 2.79
N PRO A 284 -16.91 -24.33 3.36
CA PRO A 284 -17.19 -24.56 4.79
C PRO A 284 -16.22 -23.83 5.72
N ASN A 285 -15.02 -23.49 5.22
CA ASN A 285 -13.95 -22.85 5.98
C ASN A 285 -14.06 -21.31 6.07
N ARG A 286 -15.02 -20.69 5.38
CA ARG A 286 -15.26 -19.23 5.41
C ARG A 286 -16.70 -18.89 5.75
N GLN A 287 -17.10 -19.30 6.95
CA GLN A 287 -18.36 -18.87 7.54
C GLN A 287 -18.11 -18.33 8.93
N PRO A 288 -18.85 -17.29 9.36
CA PRO A 288 -18.77 -16.83 10.72
C PRO A 288 -19.46 -17.83 11.66
N PHE A 289 -18.94 -17.95 12.87
CA PHE A 289 -19.54 -18.77 13.91
C PHE A 289 -19.22 -18.23 15.30
N VAL A 290 -20.03 -18.60 16.28
CA VAL A 290 -19.78 -18.40 17.71
C VAL A 290 -20.20 -19.68 18.43
N LEU A 291 -19.25 -20.32 19.11
CA LEU A 291 -19.48 -21.58 19.83
C LEU A 291 -18.98 -21.45 21.28
N PHE A 292 -19.79 -21.88 22.24
CA PHE A 292 -19.48 -21.80 23.67
C PHE A 292 -18.93 -23.12 24.20
N GLY A 293 -17.91 -23.06 25.06
CA GLY A 293 -17.39 -24.17 25.86
C GLY A 293 -17.31 -25.52 25.11
N ASN A 294 -18.02 -26.52 25.63
CA ASN A 294 -17.97 -27.89 25.10
C ASN A 294 -18.65 -28.07 23.73
N HIS A 295 -19.40 -27.08 23.24
CA HIS A 295 -20.00 -27.09 21.91
C HIS A 295 -18.98 -26.75 20.81
N SER A 296 -17.81 -26.22 21.17
CA SER A 296 -16.68 -26.00 20.27
C SER A 296 -15.93 -27.29 19.91
N THR A 297 -16.63 -28.38 19.56
CA THR A 297 -15.99 -29.65 19.17
C THR A 297 -15.42 -29.58 17.75
N ARG A 298 -14.55 -30.54 17.41
CA ARG A 298 -14.04 -30.69 16.04
C ARG A 298 -15.15 -30.80 15.00
N GLU A 299 -16.21 -31.52 15.29
CA GLU A 299 -17.33 -31.68 14.37
C GLU A 299 -18.03 -30.35 14.12
N ASN A 300 -18.35 -29.59 15.18
CA ASN A 300 -19.08 -28.33 15.06
C ASN A 300 -18.26 -27.22 14.41
N LEU A 301 -16.94 -27.18 14.68
CA LEU A 301 -16.02 -26.27 14.01
C LEU A 301 -15.90 -26.55 12.51
N ASN A 302 -16.00 -27.82 12.11
CA ASN A 302 -15.92 -28.22 10.69
C ASN A 302 -17.28 -28.27 9.99
N ALA A 303 -18.38 -28.28 10.74
CA ALA A 303 -19.73 -28.44 10.21
C ALA A 303 -20.20 -27.24 9.38
N GLY A 304 -19.54 -26.08 9.46
CA GLY A 304 -19.92 -24.89 8.69
C GLY A 304 -21.39 -24.52 8.92
N ASN A 305 -21.87 -24.60 10.16
CA ASN A 305 -23.29 -24.40 10.46
C ASN A 305 -23.61 -22.92 10.68
N PHE A 306 -23.56 -22.13 9.59
CA PHE A 306 -24.07 -20.76 9.58
C PHE A 306 -25.60 -20.68 9.72
N ASN A 307 -26.32 -21.74 9.30
CA ASN A 307 -27.75 -21.63 9.04
C ASN A 307 -28.65 -21.67 10.28
N PHE A 308 -28.22 -22.22 11.42
CA PHE A 308 -29.04 -22.28 12.64
C PHE A 308 -28.19 -22.34 13.92
N PRO A 309 -27.74 -21.19 14.48
CA PRO A 309 -27.16 -21.19 15.81
C PRO A 309 -28.23 -21.55 16.85
N SER A 310 -27.85 -22.35 17.84
CA SER A 310 -28.77 -22.81 18.88
C SER A 310 -29.12 -21.67 19.82
N GLU A 311 -30.40 -21.36 19.97
CA GLU A 311 -30.88 -20.52 21.08
C GLU A 311 -30.80 -21.25 22.43
N GLY A 312 -30.65 -22.58 22.42
CA GLY A 312 -30.54 -23.42 23.62
C GLY A 312 -29.14 -23.52 24.21
N HIS A 313 -28.09 -23.16 23.47
CA HIS A 313 -26.72 -23.14 23.97
C HIS A 313 -26.42 -21.78 24.61
N LEU A 314 -26.59 -21.75 25.92
CA LEU A 314 -26.42 -20.56 26.76
C LEU A 314 -25.07 -20.62 27.47
N VAL A 315 -24.53 -19.46 27.84
CA VAL A 315 -23.30 -19.40 28.65
C VAL A 315 -23.44 -20.26 29.91
N ARG A 316 -24.60 -20.28 30.59
CA ARG A 316 -24.83 -21.05 31.81
C ARG A 316 -24.79 -22.58 31.69
N SER A 317 -24.99 -23.15 30.51
CA SER A 317 -25.25 -24.60 30.33
C SER A 317 -24.28 -25.33 29.39
N THR A 318 -23.36 -24.60 28.75
CA THR A 318 -22.48 -25.14 27.68
C THR A 318 -21.07 -25.49 28.19
N GLY A 319 -20.93 -25.74 29.49
CA GLY A 319 -19.72 -26.21 30.15
C GLY A 319 -19.72 -27.72 30.44
N PRO A 320 -18.59 -28.26 30.90
CA PRO A 320 -18.50 -29.68 31.31
C PRO A 320 -19.56 -30.03 32.35
N GLY A 321 -20.29 -31.13 32.13
CA GLY A 321 -21.36 -31.58 33.04
C GLY A 321 -22.57 -30.64 33.15
N GLY A 322 -22.81 -29.78 32.15
CA GLY A 322 -23.92 -28.81 32.16
C GLY A 322 -23.65 -27.57 33.03
N SER A 323 -22.39 -27.35 33.41
CA SER A 323 -21.95 -26.10 34.04
C SER A 323 -21.88 -24.94 33.03
N PHE A 324 -21.47 -23.76 33.49
CA PHE A 324 -21.27 -22.63 32.57
C PHE A 324 -20.03 -22.82 31.69
N ALA A 325 -20.08 -22.29 30.47
CA ALA A 325 -18.99 -22.29 29.51
C ALA A 325 -17.79 -21.51 30.06
N LYS A 326 -16.58 -22.06 29.91
CA LYS A 326 -15.33 -21.41 30.36
C LYS A 326 -14.71 -20.49 29.33
N HIS A 327 -15.04 -20.72 28.07
CA HIS A 327 -14.54 -19.95 26.93
C HIS A 327 -15.56 -19.95 25.80
N MET A 328 -15.30 -19.14 24.79
CA MET A 328 -15.97 -19.18 23.51
C MET A 328 -14.95 -19.12 22.38
N VAL A 329 -15.33 -19.69 21.24
CA VAL A 329 -14.60 -19.55 19.98
C VAL A 329 -15.49 -18.79 19.02
N ALA A 330 -14.96 -17.68 18.47
CA ALA A 330 -15.67 -16.82 17.55
C ALA A 330 -14.86 -16.63 16.26
N GLN A 331 -15.52 -16.66 15.11
CA GLN A 331 -14.95 -16.34 13.82
C GLN A 331 -15.82 -15.29 13.12
N CYS A 332 -15.16 -14.22 12.66
CA CYS A 332 -15.77 -13.23 11.78
C CYS A 332 -15.14 -13.35 10.39
N VAL A 333 -15.94 -13.22 9.34
CA VAL A 333 -15.53 -13.35 7.94
C VAL A 333 -16.15 -12.19 7.15
N SER A 334 -15.35 -11.50 6.35
CA SER A 334 -15.87 -10.54 5.38
C SER A 334 -16.59 -11.28 4.24
N PRO A 335 -17.84 -10.93 3.92
CA PRO A 335 -18.63 -11.63 2.89
C PRO A 335 -18.12 -11.37 1.47
N LYS A 336 -17.59 -10.17 1.20
CA LYS A 336 -17.08 -9.73 -0.12
C LYS A 336 -15.60 -9.37 -0.06
N GLY A 337 -14.82 -10.11 0.74
CA GLY A 337 -13.47 -9.70 1.04
C GLY A 337 -12.58 -10.81 1.56
N PRO A 338 -11.26 -10.58 1.56
CA PRO A 338 -10.31 -11.56 2.04
C PRO A 338 -10.17 -11.60 3.57
N LEU A 339 -10.78 -10.67 4.31
CA LEU A 339 -10.61 -10.60 5.76
C LEU A 339 -11.36 -11.73 6.47
N ALA A 340 -10.65 -12.43 7.35
CA ALA A 340 -11.24 -13.31 8.35
C ALA A 340 -10.29 -13.41 9.55
N CYS A 341 -10.86 -13.52 10.75
CA CYS A 341 -10.08 -13.90 11.91
C CYS A 341 -10.95 -14.63 12.93
N SER A 342 -10.29 -15.48 13.71
CA SER A 342 -10.88 -16.31 14.74
C SER A 342 -10.17 -16.04 16.05
N ARG A 343 -10.95 -16.00 17.13
CA ARG A 343 -10.50 -15.63 18.47
C ARG A 343 -11.09 -16.60 19.50
N THR A 344 -10.32 -16.90 20.54
CA THR A 344 -10.84 -17.57 21.73
C THR A 344 -10.87 -16.58 22.88
N TYR A 345 -12.03 -16.41 23.50
CA TYR A 345 -12.22 -15.51 24.64
C TYR A 345 -12.78 -16.27 25.84
N PHE A 346 -12.66 -15.69 27.03
CA PHE A 346 -12.86 -16.41 28.29
C PHE A 346 -14.03 -15.87 29.12
N PHE A 347 -14.77 -16.79 29.72
CA PHE A 347 -15.84 -16.50 30.68
C PHE A 347 -15.32 -16.82 32.08
N GLY A 348 -14.82 -15.79 32.75
CA GLY A 348 -14.27 -15.79 34.11
C GLY A 348 -12.87 -15.21 34.18
N ALA A 349 -12.30 -15.17 35.39
CA ALA A 349 -10.99 -14.58 35.64
C ALA A 349 -9.85 -15.42 35.03
N THR A 350 -8.93 -14.77 34.30
CA THR A 350 -7.73 -15.43 33.71
C THR A 350 -6.51 -15.38 34.63
N HIS A 351 -6.57 -14.56 35.68
CA HIS A 351 -5.56 -14.42 36.72
C HIS A 351 -6.22 -14.17 38.07
N ILE A 352 -5.42 -14.21 39.13
CA ILE A 352 -5.88 -13.93 40.49
C ILE A 352 -5.15 -12.68 40.99
N PRO A 353 -5.84 -11.57 41.29
CA PRO A 353 -5.20 -10.39 41.83
C PRO A 353 -4.41 -10.72 43.09
N TYR A 354 -3.22 -10.15 43.25
CA TYR A 354 -2.45 -10.29 44.48
C TYR A 354 -3.14 -9.52 45.62
N LEU A 355 -3.49 -10.22 46.71
CA LEU A 355 -4.24 -9.66 47.85
C LEU A 355 -3.43 -9.61 49.16
N GLY A 356 -2.09 -9.69 49.08
CA GLY A 356 -1.21 -9.57 50.25
C GLY A 356 -0.94 -10.86 51.03
N ASP A 357 -1.58 -11.99 50.68
CA ASP A 357 -1.35 -13.30 51.31
C ASP A 357 -1.46 -14.44 50.28
N ASP A 358 -0.66 -15.50 50.44
CA ASP A 358 -0.61 -16.68 49.54
C ASP A 358 -1.78 -17.65 49.83
N ASN A 359 -3.02 -17.17 49.73
CA ASN A 359 -4.18 -18.03 49.93
C ASN A 359 -4.33 -19.06 48.79
N LYS A 360 -4.70 -20.30 49.16
CA LYS A 360 -4.88 -21.40 48.20
C LYS A 360 -5.89 -21.05 47.12
N LEU A 361 -5.51 -21.32 45.86
CA LEU A 361 -6.30 -21.08 44.66
C LEU A 361 -7.71 -21.70 44.73
N PRO A 362 -8.76 -20.98 44.27
CA PRO A 362 -10.04 -21.61 43.94
C PRO A 362 -9.84 -22.60 42.77
N LYS A 363 -10.19 -23.88 42.98
CA LYS A 363 -10.04 -24.96 41.98
C LYS A 363 -10.73 -24.65 40.62
N LYS A 364 -11.78 -23.82 40.60
CA LYS A 364 -12.54 -23.47 39.39
C LYS A 364 -11.78 -22.55 38.44
N THR A 365 -10.91 -21.68 38.94
CA THR A 365 -10.11 -20.72 38.14
C THR A 365 -8.95 -21.42 37.42
N GLU A 366 -8.58 -22.63 37.85
CA GLU A 366 -7.48 -23.40 37.25
C GLU A 366 -7.79 -23.85 35.81
N GLN A 367 -9.04 -24.17 35.48
CA GLN A 367 -9.44 -24.56 34.12
C GLN A 367 -9.37 -23.40 33.12
N ILE A 368 -9.86 -22.21 33.51
CA ILE A 368 -9.81 -21.00 32.66
C ILE A 368 -8.35 -20.56 32.48
N ARG A 369 -7.56 -20.61 33.55
CA ARG A 369 -6.13 -20.33 33.48
C ARG A 369 -5.41 -21.29 32.53
N LEU A 370 -5.69 -22.59 32.61
CA LEU A 370 -5.15 -23.59 31.70
C LEU A 370 -5.50 -23.28 30.24
N LEU A 371 -6.78 -23.04 29.93
CA LEU A 371 -7.21 -22.74 28.57
C LEU A 371 -6.60 -21.44 28.04
N SER A 372 -6.49 -20.40 28.87
CA SER A 372 -5.86 -19.14 28.48
C SER A 372 -4.35 -19.28 28.25
N GLN A 373 -3.65 -20.13 29.01
CA GLN A 373 -2.25 -20.51 28.74
C GLN A 373 -2.07 -21.26 27.42
N VAL A 374 -2.94 -22.23 27.15
CA VAL A 374 -2.94 -22.95 25.87
C VAL A 374 -3.19 -21.98 24.71
N TYR A 375 -4.19 -21.10 24.83
CA TYR A 375 -4.50 -20.12 23.81
C TYR A 375 -3.36 -19.10 23.59
N ALA A 376 -2.71 -18.62 24.65
CA ALA A 376 -1.54 -17.74 24.51
C ALA A 376 -0.40 -18.40 23.73
N ALA A 377 -0.11 -19.68 24.00
CA ALA A 377 0.88 -20.44 23.24
C ALA A 377 0.47 -20.64 21.76
N VAL A 378 -0.83 -20.80 21.48
CA VAL A 378 -1.37 -20.87 20.11
C VAL A 378 -1.22 -19.52 19.38
N VAL A 379 -1.47 -18.40 20.05
CA VAL A 379 -1.28 -17.04 19.50
C VAL A 379 0.17 -16.84 19.09
N GLU A 380 1.12 -17.11 19.98
CA GLU A 380 2.56 -17.00 19.69
C GLU A 380 2.98 -17.90 18.53
N ALA A 381 2.47 -19.14 18.48
CA ALA A 381 2.76 -20.09 17.44
C ALA A 381 2.29 -19.64 16.05
N VAL A 382 1.07 -19.10 15.93
CA VAL A 382 0.56 -18.57 14.66
C VAL A 382 1.36 -17.36 14.20
N LEU A 383 1.68 -16.42 15.10
CA LEU A 383 2.46 -15.23 14.75
C LEU A 383 3.90 -15.58 14.35
N ALA A 384 4.52 -16.57 15.01
CA ALA A 384 5.80 -17.13 14.58
C ALA A 384 5.72 -17.83 13.21
N GLY A 385 4.63 -18.57 12.96
CA GLY A 385 4.33 -19.18 11.67
C GLY A 385 4.19 -18.15 10.55
N ILE A 386 3.48 -17.05 10.79
CA ILE A 386 3.35 -15.91 9.86
C ILE A 386 4.72 -15.30 9.57
N ALA A 387 5.51 -14.98 10.60
CA ALA A 387 6.84 -14.40 10.44
C ALA A 387 7.80 -15.32 9.69
N CYS A 388 7.71 -16.64 9.90
CA CYS A 388 8.46 -17.62 9.13
C CYS A 388 7.99 -17.67 7.67
N TYR A 389 6.68 -17.74 7.44
CA TYR A 389 6.12 -17.78 6.09
C TYR A 389 6.49 -16.54 5.29
N ALA A 390 6.43 -15.34 5.89
CA ALA A 390 6.80 -14.09 5.24
C ALA A 390 8.26 -14.09 4.74
N LYS A 391 9.17 -14.78 5.45
CA LYS A 391 10.59 -14.87 5.09
C LYS A 391 10.91 -16.01 4.12
N SER A 392 10.21 -17.13 4.24
CA SER A 392 10.55 -18.35 3.50
C SER A 392 9.58 -18.73 2.39
N SER A 393 8.41 -18.08 2.32
CA SER A 393 7.29 -18.38 1.42
C SER A 393 6.90 -19.86 1.39
N SER A 394 7.07 -20.56 2.53
CA SER A 394 6.99 -22.01 2.63
C SER A 394 6.06 -22.42 3.77
N LEU A 395 4.97 -23.11 3.42
CA LEU A 395 3.99 -23.61 4.38
C LEU A 395 4.60 -24.65 5.33
N THR A 396 5.47 -25.54 4.82
CA THR A 396 6.10 -26.59 5.62
C THR A 396 6.99 -26.01 6.70
N LYS A 397 7.88 -25.07 6.35
CA LYS A 397 8.74 -24.38 7.33
C LYS A 397 7.92 -23.57 8.34
N ALA A 398 6.88 -22.88 7.89
CA ALA A 398 6.00 -22.12 8.77
C ALA A 398 5.28 -23.03 9.78
N LYS A 399 4.82 -24.20 9.33
CA LYS A 399 4.20 -25.21 10.19
C LYS A 399 5.17 -25.76 11.23
N GLU A 400 6.39 -26.12 10.82
CA GLU A 400 7.44 -26.60 11.73
C GLU A 400 7.76 -25.56 12.83
N VAL A 401 7.94 -24.30 12.44
CA VAL A 401 8.21 -23.20 13.40
C VAL A 401 7.01 -22.98 14.32
N ALA A 402 5.78 -23.02 13.80
CA ALA A 402 4.58 -22.88 14.62
C ALA A 402 4.44 -24.02 15.65
N GLU A 403 4.66 -25.27 15.25
CA GLU A 403 4.60 -26.44 16.15
C GLU A 403 5.72 -26.44 17.21
N GLN A 404 6.91 -25.98 16.85
CA GLN A 404 8.03 -25.81 17.78
C GLN A 404 7.74 -24.68 18.78
N THR A 405 7.20 -23.55 18.31
CA THR A 405 6.83 -22.41 19.14
C THR A 405 5.73 -22.77 20.12
N LEU A 406 4.66 -23.45 19.64
CA LEU A 406 3.61 -23.99 20.52
C LEU A 406 4.21 -24.89 21.60
N GLY A 407 5.13 -25.78 21.21
CA GLY A 407 5.83 -26.65 22.13
C GLY A 407 6.58 -25.92 23.23
N SER A 408 7.30 -24.87 22.87
CA SER A 408 8.11 -24.07 23.79
C SER A 408 7.23 -23.20 24.69
N GLY A 409 6.13 -22.65 24.15
CA GLY A 409 5.13 -21.90 24.91
C GLY A 409 4.48 -22.77 25.99
N LEU A 410 4.05 -24.00 25.64
CA LEU A 410 3.51 -24.95 26.62
C LEU A 410 4.51 -25.28 27.74
N ASP A 411 5.81 -25.34 27.42
CA ASP A 411 6.85 -25.57 28.43
C ASP A 411 7.00 -24.37 29.38
N SER A 412 6.98 -23.16 28.83
CA SER A 412 7.07 -21.91 29.61
C SER A 412 5.88 -21.69 30.57
N TYR A 413 4.71 -22.24 30.24
CA TYR A 413 3.52 -22.18 31.07
C TYR A 413 3.37 -23.38 32.02
N GLU A 414 4.41 -24.21 32.17
CA GLU A 414 4.44 -25.38 33.05
C GLU A 414 3.42 -26.47 32.66
N LEU A 415 3.05 -26.55 31.38
CA LEU A 415 2.08 -27.52 30.85
C LEU A 415 2.74 -28.78 30.23
N MET A 416 3.99 -29.09 30.63
CA MET A 416 4.80 -30.20 30.11
C MET A 416 4.04 -31.53 30.04
N GLN A 417 3.27 -31.82 31.10
CA GLN A 417 2.53 -33.07 31.28
C GLN A 417 1.41 -33.27 30.26
N PHE A 418 0.91 -32.20 29.64
CA PHE A 418 -0.21 -32.23 28.69
C PHE A 418 0.23 -32.03 27.24
N LYS A 419 1.52 -31.71 27.02
CA LYS A 419 2.10 -31.37 25.71
C LYS A 419 1.83 -32.41 24.63
N ALA A 420 2.00 -33.70 24.94
CA ALA A 420 1.77 -34.78 23.98
C ALA A 420 0.30 -34.90 23.57
N ALA A 421 -0.63 -34.73 24.53
CA ALA A 421 -2.06 -34.82 24.31
C ALA A 421 -2.60 -33.61 23.51
N LEU A 422 -2.07 -32.41 23.75
CA LEU A 422 -2.47 -31.21 23.01
C LEU A 422 -1.90 -31.22 21.58
N ARG A 423 -0.65 -31.64 21.39
CA ARG A 423 -0.01 -31.71 20.07
C ARG A 423 -0.69 -32.70 19.12
N SER A 424 -1.18 -33.84 19.61
CA SER A 424 -1.86 -34.82 18.76
C SER A 424 -3.21 -34.34 18.23
N LYS A 425 -3.79 -33.30 18.84
CA LYS A 425 -5.07 -32.69 18.44
C LYS A 425 -4.91 -31.31 17.77
N MET A 426 -3.68 -30.92 17.47
CA MET A 426 -3.38 -29.63 16.87
C MET A 426 -3.44 -29.70 15.34
N ALA A 427 -3.93 -28.62 14.72
CA ALA A 427 -3.89 -28.42 13.28
C ALA A 427 -3.45 -26.97 12.97
N PHE A 428 -2.49 -26.83 12.06
CA PHE A 428 -2.05 -25.54 11.52
C PHE A 428 -2.18 -25.52 10.00
N HIS A 429 -2.68 -24.41 9.47
CA HIS A 429 -2.79 -24.19 8.04
C HIS A 429 -2.68 -22.70 7.70
N ILE A 430 -2.28 -22.42 6.47
CA ILE A 430 -2.33 -21.09 5.86
C ILE A 430 -3.09 -21.24 4.56
N HIS A 431 -4.03 -20.33 4.28
CA HIS A 431 -4.77 -20.29 3.01
C HIS A 431 -4.61 -18.92 2.38
N ALA A 432 -4.36 -18.84 1.06
CA ALA A 432 -4.46 -17.59 0.31
C ALA A 432 -5.92 -17.35 -0.09
N VAL A 433 -6.33 -16.08 -0.09
CA VAL A 433 -7.71 -15.67 -0.32
C VAL A 433 -7.72 -14.47 -1.27
N THR A 434 -8.48 -14.56 -2.35
CA THR A 434 -8.66 -13.46 -3.31
C THR A 434 -9.49 -12.32 -2.72
N ASN A 435 -9.53 -11.19 -3.42
CA ASN A 435 -10.28 -10.01 -3.00
C ASN A 435 -11.80 -10.28 -2.88
N GLN A 436 -12.30 -11.33 -3.53
CA GLN A 436 -13.71 -11.75 -3.44
C GLN A 436 -13.96 -12.81 -2.35
N GLY A 437 -12.96 -13.14 -1.53
CA GLY A 437 -13.11 -14.11 -0.44
C GLY A 437 -12.95 -15.59 -0.84
N ARG A 438 -12.43 -15.89 -2.05
CA ARG A 438 -12.24 -17.28 -2.52
C ARG A 438 -10.87 -17.82 -2.11
N ILE A 439 -10.83 -19.07 -1.65
CA ILE A 439 -9.58 -19.74 -1.26
C ILE A 439 -8.82 -20.22 -2.51
N VAL A 440 -7.54 -19.88 -2.58
CA VAL A 440 -6.62 -20.26 -3.68
C VAL A 440 -5.45 -21.08 -3.13
N PRO A 441 -4.93 -22.07 -3.86
CA PRO A 441 -3.73 -22.79 -3.47
C PRO A 441 -2.53 -21.85 -3.24
N LEU A 442 -1.79 -22.07 -2.15
CA LEU A 442 -0.60 -21.28 -1.82
C LEU A 442 0.55 -21.45 -2.83
N ASP A 443 0.59 -22.58 -3.54
CA ASP A 443 1.63 -22.88 -4.52
C ASP A 443 1.45 -22.11 -5.85
N SER A 444 0.36 -21.35 -6.00
CA SER A 444 0.17 -20.45 -7.14
C SER A 444 1.20 -19.32 -7.10
N GLU A 445 1.78 -18.95 -8.25
CA GLU A 445 2.66 -17.78 -8.35
C GLU A 445 1.97 -16.48 -7.92
N ASP A 446 0.64 -16.39 -8.10
CA ASP A 446 -0.16 -15.23 -7.74
C ASP A 446 -0.45 -15.16 -6.23
N SER A 447 -0.16 -16.24 -5.47
CA SER A 447 -0.44 -16.30 -4.04
C SER A 447 0.29 -15.20 -3.27
N LEU A 448 1.42 -14.71 -3.77
CA LEU A 448 2.18 -13.58 -3.21
C LEU A 448 1.30 -12.34 -3.02
N TYR A 449 0.42 -12.06 -3.98
CA TYR A 449 -0.44 -10.87 -4.01
C TYR A 449 -1.79 -11.09 -3.35
N PHE A 450 -2.07 -12.25 -2.76
CA PHE A 450 -3.33 -12.48 -2.05
C PHE A 450 -3.16 -12.30 -0.55
N VAL A 451 -4.21 -11.84 0.13
CA VAL A 451 -4.24 -11.89 1.59
C VAL A 451 -4.27 -13.35 2.01
N LYS A 452 -3.54 -13.69 3.07
CA LYS A 452 -3.47 -15.05 3.60
C LYS A 452 -4.10 -15.09 4.98
N THR A 453 -4.75 -16.19 5.31
CA THR A 453 -5.25 -16.46 6.66
C THR A 453 -4.43 -17.59 7.25
N ALA A 454 -3.66 -17.31 8.32
CA ALA A 454 -2.97 -18.34 9.10
C ALA A 454 -3.85 -18.71 10.30
N CYS A 455 -4.02 -20.01 10.56
CA CYS A 455 -4.89 -20.50 11.62
C CYS A 455 -4.24 -21.69 12.35
N MET A 456 -4.39 -21.71 13.67
CA MET A 456 -4.09 -22.87 14.49
C MET A 456 -5.28 -23.20 15.39
N THR A 457 -5.63 -24.48 15.41
CA THR A 457 -6.69 -25.04 16.25
C THR A 457 -6.15 -26.18 17.08
N ILE A 458 -6.52 -26.24 18.36
CA ILE A 458 -6.34 -27.44 19.20
C ILE A 458 -7.73 -27.97 19.52
N TYR A 459 -8.05 -29.12 18.95
CA TYR A 459 -9.37 -29.71 19.03
C TYR A 459 -9.60 -30.45 20.36
N ASP A 460 -10.84 -30.42 20.84
CA ASP A 460 -11.39 -31.32 21.86
C ASP A 460 -10.47 -31.50 23.08
N ILE A 461 -10.05 -30.40 23.71
CA ILE A 461 -9.16 -30.39 24.87
C ILE A 461 -9.84 -31.15 26.03
N PRO A 462 -9.24 -32.23 26.54
CA PRO A 462 -9.80 -32.96 27.67
C PRO A 462 -9.74 -32.13 28.96
N ASP A 463 -10.56 -32.46 29.95
CA ASP A 463 -10.44 -31.86 31.28
C ASP A 463 -9.21 -32.43 32.02
N LEU A 464 -8.10 -31.71 31.87
CA LEU A 464 -6.77 -32.12 32.32
C LEU A 464 -6.57 -32.06 33.86
N LEU A 465 -7.54 -31.51 34.60
CA LEU A 465 -7.49 -31.32 36.06
C LEU A 465 -8.26 -32.41 36.84
N GLY A 466 -8.62 -33.51 36.19
CA GLY A 466 -9.20 -34.70 36.83
C GLY A 466 -10.71 -34.88 36.65
N GLY A 467 -11.35 -34.11 35.76
CA GLY A 467 -12.74 -34.32 35.37
C GLY A 467 -12.91 -35.33 34.22
N THR A 468 -14.05 -35.99 34.16
CA THR A 468 -14.46 -36.85 33.03
C THR A 468 -15.23 -36.00 32.01
N GLY A 469 -14.53 -35.22 31.19
CA GLY A 469 -15.19 -34.33 30.21
C GLY A 469 -14.24 -33.71 29.19
N CYS A 470 -14.83 -33.09 28.16
CA CYS A 470 -14.15 -32.25 27.18
C CYS A 470 -14.41 -30.78 27.53
N LEU A 471 -13.36 -29.97 27.58
CA LEU A 471 -13.47 -28.52 27.79
C LEU A 471 -13.95 -27.79 26.53
N GLY A 472 -13.69 -28.35 25.34
CA GLY A 472 -13.92 -27.75 24.03
C GLY A 472 -12.62 -27.57 23.25
N SER A 473 -12.62 -26.76 22.19
CA SER A 473 -11.44 -26.45 21.39
C SER A 473 -11.00 -24.99 21.58
N VAL A 474 -9.74 -24.69 21.24
CA VAL A 474 -9.26 -23.30 21.11
C VAL A 474 -8.82 -23.05 19.67
N VAL A 475 -9.12 -21.87 19.16
CA VAL A 475 -8.79 -21.44 17.79
C VAL A 475 -8.23 -20.03 17.81
N PHE A 476 -7.18 -19.81 17.03
CA PHE A 476 -6.67 -18.48 16.71
C PHE A 476 -6.35 -18.40 15.23
N SER A 477 -6.77 -17.32 14.57
CA SER A 477 -6.38 -17.04 13.19
C SER A 477 -6.21 -15.55 12.92
N GLU A 478 -5.34 -15.22 11.95
CA GLU A 478 -5.07 -13.84 11.53
C GLU A 478 -5.02 -13.76 10.00
N SER A 479 -5.59 -12.69 9.45
CA SER A 479 -5.38 -12.31 8.06
C SER A 479 -4.16 -11.41 7.93
N PHE A 480 -3.24 -11.75 7.04
CA PHE A 480 -1.99 -11.06 6.82
C PHE A 480 -1.65 -10.96 5.34
N LEU A 481 -0.85 -9.95 5.00
CA LEU A 481 -0.32 -9.74 3.65
C LEU A 481 1.20 -9.73 3.70
N THR A 482 1.82 -10.25 2.66
CA THR A 482 3.27 -10.35 2.50
C THR A 482 3.69 -9.54 1.29
N SER A 483 4.89 -8.98 1.34
CA SER A 483 5.49 -8.24 0.24
C SER A 483 6.94 -8.65 0.07
N GLN A 484 7.39 -8.70 -1.19
CA GLN A 484 8.71 -9.21 -1.56
C GLN A 484 9.36 -8.31 -2.62
N ILE A 485 10.57 -7.82 -2.34
CA ILE A 485 11.38 -7.06 -3.30
C ILE A 485 12.66 -7.85 -3.57
N LEU A 486 12.97 -8.07 -4.85
CA LEU A 486 14.26 -8.64 -5.25
C LEU A 486 15.31 -7.53 -5.22
N VAL A 487 16.40 -7.78 -4.51
CA VAL A 487 17.46 -6.81 -4.27
C VAL A 487 18.77 -7.36 -4.82
N LYS A 488 19.47 -6.53 -5.60
CA LYS A 488 20.79 -6.86 -6.15
C LYS A 488 21.88 -6.22 -5.30
N GLU A 489 22.75 -7.07 -4.78
CA GLU A 489 23.91 -6.67 -3.99
C GLU A 489 25.05 -6.17 -4.88
N LYS A 490 26.06 -5.54 -4.27
CA LYS A 490 27.21 -4.97 -4.99
C LYS A 490 28.05 -6.02 -5.74
N ASP A 491 28.05 -7.26 -5.25
CA ASP A 491 28.71 -8.40 -5.87
C ASP A 491 27.87 -9.05 -6.98
N GLY A 492 26.65 -8.55 -7.22
CA GLY A 492 25.72 -9.08 -8.21
C GLY A 492 24.82 -10.20 -7.70
N THR A 493 24.95 -10.62 -6.44
CA THR A 493 24.04 -11.61 -5.85
C THR A 493 22.64 -11.04 -5.68
N LEU A 494 21.63 -11.91 -5.80
CA LEU A 494 20.23 -11.55 -5.60
C LEU A 494 19.78 -11.99 -4.22
N THR A 495 19.39 -11.02 -3.40
CA THR A 495 18.78 -11.21 -2.09
C THR A 495 17.31 -10.83 -2.16
N THR A 496 16.54 -11.33 -1.21
CA THR A 496 15.11 -11.03 -1.12
C THR A 496 14.88 -10.21 0.15
N GLU A 497 14.35 -9.00 -0.01
CA GLU A 497 13.81 -8.21 1.09
C GLU A 497 12.32 -8.54 1.24
N THR A 498 11.89 -8.89 2.45
CA THR A 498 10.51 -9.30 2.74
C THR A 498 9.90 -8.43 3.82
N SER A 499 8.63 -8.10 3.66
CA SER A 499 7.83 -7.39 4.67
C SER A 499 6.48 -8.07 4.83
N SER A 500 5.85 -7.93 5.99
CA SER A 500 4.53 -8.48 6.25
C SER A 500 3.73 -7.59 7.18
N ILE A 501 2.42 -7.58 7.01
CA ILE A 501 1.50 -6.90 7.92
C ILE A 501 0.33 -7.81 8.28
N VAL A 502 -0.04 -7.82 9.56
CA VAL A 502 -1.23 -8.53 10.06
C VAL A 502 -2.39 -7.54 10.08
N LEU A 503 -3.30 -7.67 9.12
CA LEU A 503 -4.42 -6.74 8.90
C LEU A 503 -5.42 -6.78 10.05
N THR A 504 -5.65 -7.96 10.64
CA THR A 504 -6.62 -8.16 11.72
C THR A 504 -6.04 -7.99 13.13
N ALA A 505 -4.81 -7.45 13.24
CA ALA A 505 -4.12 -7.28 14.53
C ALA A 505 -4.81 -6.29 15.49
N ALA A 506 -5.59 -5.34 14.95
CA ALA A 506 -6.35 -4.37 15.74
C ALA A 506 -7.54 -5.00 16.50
N VAL A 507 -8.00 -6.19 16.07
CA VAL A 507 -9.02 -6.94 16.81
C VAL A 507 -8.37 -7.55 18.05
N PRO A 508 -8.86 -7.24 19.28
CA PRO A 508 -8.28 -7.74 20.52
C PRO A 508 -8.02 -9.24 20.47
N ARG A 509 -6.77 -9.65 20.72
CA ARG A 509 -6.40 -11.08 20.71
C ARG A 509 -6.88 -11.78 21.98
N PHE A 510 -6.93 -11.05 23.08
CA PHE A 510 -7.33 -11.53 24.39
C PHE A 510 -8.51 -10.69 24.89
N CYS A 511 -9.51 -11.35 25.45
CA CYS A 511 -10.62 -10.72 26.15
C CYS A 511 -11.20 -11.72 27.15
N SER A 512 -11.71 -11.21 28.26
CA SER A 512 -12.39 -12.00 29.29
C SER A 512 -13.58 -11.22 29.85
N TRP A 513 -14.58 -11.92 30.36
CA TRP A 513 -15.66 -11.30 31.13
C TRP A 513 -15.80 -12.03 32.46
N LEU A 514 -15.96 -11.28 33.55
CA LEU A 514 -16.26 -11.87 34.86
C LEU A 514 -17.72 -12.31 34.85
N VAL A 515 -17.98 -13.61 35.09
CA VAL A 515 -19.33 -14.20 34.92
C VAL A 515 -19.90 -14.73 36.23
N GLU A 516 -19.06 -15.18 37.17
CA GLU A 516 -19.53 -15.62 38.49
C GLU A 516 -19.60 -14.45 39.47
N ASP A 517 -20.69 -14.43 40.25
CA ASP A 517 -20.94 -13.50 41.35
C ASP A 517 -19.77 -13.42 42.34
N ASP A 518 -19.10 -14.54 42.61
CA ASP A 518 -17.97 -14.60 43.55
C ASP A 518 -16.71 -13.92 42.99
N GLU A 519 -16.48 -13.99 41.67
CA GLU A 519 -15.35 -13.32 41.01
C GLU A 519 -15.58 -11.81 40.89
N VAL A 520 -16.82 -11.42 40.62
CA VAL A 520 -17.25 -10.00 40.59
C VAL A 520 -17.14 -9.42 41.98
N LYS A 521 -17.68 -10.10 43.00
CA LYS A 521 -17.51 -9.72 44.40
C LYS A 521 -16.05 -9.71 44.81
N LEU A 522 -15.19 -10.60 44.30
CA LEU A 522 -13.76 -10.56 44.58
C LEU A 522 -13.12 -9.32 43.95
N SER A 523 -13.45 -8.98 42.71
CA SER A 523 -12.97 -7.76 42.04
C SER A 523 -13.47 -6.49 42.74
N GLU A 524 -14.74 -6.44 43.14
CA GLU A 524 -15.33 -5.34 43.91
C GLU A 524 -14.71 -5.24 45.31
N LYS A 525 -14.54 -6.36 46.03
CA LYS A 525 -13.82 -6.42 47.31
C LYS A 525 -12.38 -5.96 47.14
N THR A 526 -11.73 -6.30 46.04
CA THR A 526 -10.36 -5.83 45.73
C THR A 526 -10.36 -4.31 45.55
N GLN A 527 -11.33 -3.76 44.82
CA GLN A 527 -11.47 -2.30 44.68
C GLN A 527 -11.83 -1.60 46.01
N GLN A 528 -12.58 -2.26 46.88
CA GLN A 528 -13.04 -1.73 48.17
C GLN A 528 -11.94 -1.80 49.23
N ALA A 529 -11.22 -2.92 49.34
CA ALA A 529 -10.05 -3.10 50.20
C ALA A 529 -8.90 -2.16 49.86
N VAL A 530 -8.88 -1.65 48.61
CA VAL A 530 -7.91 -0.68 48.13
C VAL A 530 -8.33 0.78 48.44
N ARG A 531 -9.57 1.01 48.92
CA ARG A 531 -10.08 2.32 49.37
C ARG A 531 -10.12 2.46 50.90
N GLU A 532 -9.74 1.43 51.65
CA GLU A 532 -9.63 1.48 53.11
C GLU A 532 -8.31 2.12 53.54
N ASP A 533 -8.30 2.85 54.67
CA ASP A 533 -7.16 3.65 55.15
C ASP A 533 -5.89 2.82 55.44
N GLU A 534 -6.02 1.49 55.63
CA GLU A 534 -4.91 0.55 55.84
C GLU A 534 -4.85 -0.54 54.74
N CYS A 535 -4.72 -0.13 53.47
CA CYS A 535 -4.48 -1.07 52.38
C CYS A 535 -3.07 -1.72 52.48
N PHE A 536 -2.92 -2.99 52.08
CA PHE A 536 -1.62 -3.68 51.99
C PHE A 536 -0.65 -3.06 50.97
N LEU A 537 -1.15 -2.23 50.05
CA LEU A 537 -0.34 -1.40 49.14
C LEU A 537 0.10 -0.08 49.79
N GLY A 538 -0.25 0.17 51.06
CA GLY A 538 0.03 1.40 51.79
C GLY A 538 -1.00 2.50 51.53
N THR A 539 -0.64 3.73 51.89
CA THR A 539 -1.48 4.92 51.73
C THR A 539 -1.84 5.19 50.26
N PHE A 540 -3.11 5.50 50.00
CA PHE A 540 -3.58 5.96 48.70
C PHE A 540 -2.97 7.32 48.35
N LEU A 541 -2.43 7.44 47.13
CA LEU A 541 -1.85 8.69 46.63
C LEU A 541 -2.81 9.37 45.65
N THR A 542 -3.14 8.71 44.54
CA THR A 542 -4.01 9.28 43.50
C THR A 542 -4.61 8.20 42.60
N GLY A 543 -5.61 8.56 41.77
CA GLY A 543 -6.12 7.67 40.74
C GLY A 543 -6.93 8.38 39.66
N GLY A 544 -6.99 7.77 38.47
CA GLY A 544 -7.62 8.38 37.31
C GLY A 544 -7.73 7.44 36.10
N GLU A 545 -8.53 7.85 35.13
CA GLU A 545 -8.77 7.15 33.87
C GLU A 545 -7.84 7.66 32.77
N GLY A 546 -7.75 6.92 31.66
CA GLY A 546 -6.94 7.28 30.50
C GLY A 546 -5.46 6.92 30.62
N ALA A 547 -5.13 5.86 31.38
CA ALA A 547 -3.81 5.26 31.40
C ALA A 547 -3.78 4.02 30.49
N TYR A 548 -2.69 3.84 29.74
CA TYR A 548 -2.55 2.74 28.79
C TYR A 548 -1.49 1.75 29.27
N LEU A 549 -1.87 0.49 29.45
CA LEU A 549 -0.97 -0.58 29.87
C LEU A 549 -0.45 -1.35 28.64
N TYR A 550 0.87 -1.38 28.50
CA TYR A 550 1.58 -2.12 27.46
C TYR A 550 2.31 -3.32 28.08
N PRO A 551 2.06 -4.53 27.57
CA PRO A 551 2.92 -5.67 27.85
C PRO A 551 4.28 -5.52 27.18
N SER A 552 5.26 -6.28 27.66
CA SER A 552 6.57 -6.45 27.00
C SER A 552 6.43 -7.08 25.61
N ASN A 553 5.47 -7.97 25.42
CA ASN A 553 5.23 -8.54 24.10
C ASN A 553 4.69 -7.44 23.16
N PRO A 554 5.33 -7.14 22.01
CA PRO A 554 4.90 -6.07 21.09
C PRO A 554 3.59 -6.39 20.33
N GLN A 555 2.97 -7.53 20.63
CA GLN A 555 1.87 -8.11 19.88
C GLN A 555 0.47 -7.60 20.28
N PRO A 556 0.12 -7.41 21.56
CA PRO A 556 -1.21 -6.93 21.97
C PRO A 556 -1.37 -5.42 21.76
N TRP A 557 -2.59 -5.01 21.42
CA TRP A 557 -3.00 -3.60 21.50
C TRP A 557 -2.92 -3.13 22.97
N PRO A 558 -2.52 -1.88 23.26
CA PRO A 558 -2.53 -1.37 24.63
C PRO A 558 -3.94 -1.37 25.22
N GLU A 559 -4.04 -1.78 26.48
CA GLU A 559 -5.29 -1.77 27.23
C GLU A 559 -5.48 -0.41 27.91
N GLU A 560 -6.59 0.27 27.63
CA GLU A 560 -6.96 1.52 28.29
C GLU A 560 -7.69 1.20 29.60
N GLY A 561 -7.23 1.75 30.72
CA GLY A 561 -7.83 1.47 32.01
C GLY A 561 -7.68 2.58 33.03
N LYS A 562 -8.18 2.27 34.22
CA LYS A 562 -8.07 3.14 35.39
C LYS A 562 -6.89 2.72 36.23
N VAL A 563 -6.02 3.67 36.58
CA VAL A 563 -4.86 3.40 37.43
C VAL A 563 -5.01 4.13 38.76
N HIS A 564 -4.66 3.43 39.85
CA HIS A 564 -4.60 3.95 41.20
C HIS A 564 -3.20 3.70 41.78
N PHE A 565 -2.58 4.74 42.31
CA PHE A 565 -1.24 4.72 42.86
C PHE A 565 -1.28 4.76 44.40
N PHE A 566 -0.43 3.95 45.03
CA PHE A 566 -0.26 3.83 46.47
C PHE A 566 1.21 3.99 46.84
N SER A 567 1.53 4.25 48.11
CA SER A 567 2.93 4.36 48.55
C SER A 567 3.75 3.09 48.33
N GLY A 568 3.11 1.91 48.38
CA GLY A 568 3.71 0.58 48.24
C GLY A 568 3.43 -0.15 46.91
N GLY A 569 2.75 0.46 45.93
CA GLY A 569 2.47 -0.18 44.64
C GLY A 569 1.36 0.51 43.84
N LEU A 570 0.81 -0.19 42.85
CA LEU A 570 -0.31 0.32 42.04
C LEU A 570 -1.37 -0.75 41.76
N LEU A 571 -2.58 -0.28 41.48
CA LEU A 571 -3.70 -1.05 40.97
C LEU A 571 -4.05 -0.52 39.57
N PHE A 572 -4.06 -1.40 38.58
CA PHE A 572 -4.62 -1.13 37.26
C PHE A 572 -5.93 -1.91 37.13
N PHE A 573 -7.02 -1.21 36.84
CA PHE A 573 -8.33 -1.80 36.63
C PHE A 573 -8.73 -1.70 35.16
N HIS A 574 -9.01 -2.86 34.58
CA HIS A 574 -9.56 -2.98 33.24
C HIS A 574 -10.99 -3.53 33.30
N ARG A 575 -11.88 -3.05 32.43
CA ARG A 575 -13.30 -3.47 32.43
C ARG A 575 -13.47 -4.98 32.21
N HIS A 576 -12.63 -5.58 31.37
CA HIS A 576 -12.74 -6.99 30.96
C HIS A 576 -11.83 -7.94 31.79
N HIS A 577 -10.66 -7.47 32.21
CA HIS A 577 -9.72 -8.31 32.97
C HIS A 577 -9.87 -8.18 34.49
N GLY A 578 -10.60 -7.16 34.96
CA GLY A 578 -10.69 -6.85 36.37
C GLY A 578 -9.42 -6.19 36.91
N SER A 579 -9.11 -6.47 38.17
CA SER A 579 -8.04 -5.80 38.91
C SER A 579 -6.67 -6.45 38.71
N ILE A 580 -5.66 -5.67 38.37
CA ILE A 580 -4.25 -6.07 38.28
C ILE A 580 -3.46 -5.29 39.33
N ILE A 581 -2.95 -5.99 40.33
CA ILE A 581 -2.22 -5.38 41.45
C ILE A 581 -0.73 -5.64 41.30
N ILE A 582 0.07 -4.57 41.32
CA ILE A 582 1.51 -4.63 41.25
C ILE A 582 2.09 -3.99 42.52
N SER A 583 2.43 -4.84 43.50
CA SER A 583 3.13 -4.41 44.72
C SER A 583 4.61 -4.19 44.44
N LYS A 584 5.22 -3.19 45.09
CA LYS A 584 6.68 -2.96 45.07
C LYS A 584 7.48 -4.19 45.53
N ASN A 585 6.89 -5.07 46.34
CA ASN A 585 7.53 -6.32 46.77
C ASN A 585 7.83 -7.28 45.59
N HIS A 586 7.06 -7.15 44.51
CA HIS A 586 7.22 -7.94 43.29
C HIS A 586 7.93 -7.16 42.17
N MET A 587 8.43 -5.95 42.43
CA MET A 587 9.18 -5.16 41.45
C MET A 587 10.71 -5.40 41.61
N ASN A 588 11.44 -5.33 40.50
CA ASN A 588 12.90 -5.32 40.44
C ASN A 588 13.46 -3.90 40.27
N SER A 589 12.78 -3.10 39.43
CA SER A 589 13.08 -1.69 39.20
C SER A 589 11.82 -0.96 38.76
N ILE A 590 11.79 0.34 39.03
CA ILE A 590 10.78 1.23 38.49
C ILE A 590 11.44 2.50 37.97
N SER A 591 11.21 2.79 36.69
CA SER A 591 11.82 3.92 35.98
C SER A 591 10.75 4.78 35.32
N PHE A 592 11.01 6.07 35.17
CA PHE A 592 10.08 7.03 34.59
C PHE A 592 10.76 7.85 33.50
N TYR A 593 10.17 7.85 32.32
CA TYR A 593 10.54 8.69 31.20
C TYR A 593 9.50 9.81 31.05
N ASP A 594 9.92 11.05 31.30
CA ASP A 594 9.08 12.26 31.31
C ASP A 594 8.80 12.79 29.89
N GLY A 595 9.76 12.65 28.98
CA GLY A 595 9.70 13.32 27.69
C GLY A 595 9.86 14.85 27.83
N ASP A 596 8.95 15.62 27.22
CA ASP A 596 8.96 17.09 27.20
C ASP A 596 7.74 17.74 27.88
N SER A 597 6.99 16.93 28.64
CA SER A 597 5.78 17.28 29.40
C SER A 597 4.58 17.86 28.61
N THR A 598 4.71 18.15 27.31
CA THR A 598 3.69 18.88 26.52
C THR A 598 3.28 18.19 25.22
N SER A 599 4.19 17.44 24.60
CA SER A 599 3.98 16.80 23.31
C SER A 599 4.39 15.32 23.30
N VAL A 600 5.29 14.92 24.19
CA VAL A 600 5.81 13.55 24.33
C VAL A 600 5.10 12.80 25.44
N VAL A 601 4.67 11.57 25.15
CA VAL A 601 4.03 10.67 26.12
C VAL A 601 4.99 10.30 27.24
N ALA A 602 4.55 10.43 28.49
CA ALA A 602 5.30 9.97 29.64
C ALA A 602 5.09 8.46 29.84
N ALA A 603 6.15 7.75 30.23
CA ALA A 603 6.13 6.30 30.37
C ALA A 603 6.70 5.86 31.73
N LEU A 604 5.89 5.12 32.49
CA LEU A 604 6.30 4.43 33.70
C LEU A 604 6.67 2.98 33.36
N LEU A 605 7.94 2.64 33.56
CA LEU A 605 8.56 1.37 33.22
C LEU A 605 8.71 0.52 34.48
N ILE A 606 8.11 -0.67 34.50
CA ILE A 606 8.09 -1.56 35.66
C ILE A 606 8.70 -2.91 35.28
N ASP A 607 9.88 -3.19 35.84
CA ASP A 607 10.50 -4.52 35.76
C ASP A 607 10.02 -5.34 36.97
N PHE A 608 9.51 -6.54 36.76
CA PHE A 608 8.89 -7.35 37.82
C PHE A 608 9.56 -8.71 38.03
N ARG A 609 9.36 -9.28 39.21
CA ARG A 609 9.84 -10.62 39.63
C ARG A 609 8.90 -11.70 39.13
N SER A 610 9.43 -12.89 38.86
CA SER A 610 8.64 -14.06 38.43
C SER A 610 7.49 -14.42 39.38
N SER A 611 7.60 -14.06 40.67
CA SER A 611 6.52 -14.19 41.66
C SER A 611 5.22 -13.46 41.27
N LEU A 612 5.26 -12.46 40.38
CA LEU A 612 4.08 -11.73 39.93
C LEU A 612 3.33 -12.47 38.80
N LEU A 613 3.99 -13.39 38.08
CA LEU A 613 3.42 -14.06 36.91
C LEU A 613 2.07 -14.74 37.19
N PRO A 614 1.86 -15.46 38.32
CA PRO A 614 0.57 -16.08 38.63
C PRO A 614 -0.58 -15.06 38.78
N HIS A 615 -0.24 -13.81 39.12
CA HIS A 615 -1.18 -12.72 39.38
C HIS A 615 -1.39 -11.78 38.18
N LEU A 616 -0.72 -12.05 37.05
CA LEU A 616 -0.92 -11.31 35.81
C LEU A 616 -1.74 -12.15 34.82
N PRO A 617 -2.63 -11.50 34.03
CA PRO A 617 -3.20 -12.12 32.85
C PRO A 617 -2.10 -12.68 31.96
N VAL A 618 -2.39 -13.81 31.31
CA VAL A 618 -1.37 -14.58 30.58
C VAL A 618 -0.65 -13.77 29.49
N HIS A 619 -1.35 -12.85 28.84
CA HIS A 619 -0.80 -12.04 27.75
C HIS A 619 0.14 -10.90 28.22
N PHE A 620 0.17 -10.61 29.53
CA PHE A 620 1.16 -9.72 30.14
C PHE A 620 2.43 -10.45 30.59
N ARG A 621 2.48 -11.78 30.45
CA ARG A 621 3.65 -12.61 30.76
C ARG A 621 4.60 -12.60 29.56
N GLY A 622 5.42 -11.57 29.44
CA GLY A 622 6.46 -11.50 28.42
C GLY A 622 7.80 -12.08 28.87
N SER A 623 8.68 -12.39 27.92
CA SER A 623 10.03 -12.92 28.18
C SER A 623 10.95 -11.94 28.92
N SER A 624 10.72 -10.63 28.77
CA SER A 624 11.47 -9.56 29.42
C SER A 624 10.94 -9.17 30.81
N ASN A 625 9.87 -9.81 31.32
CA ASN A 625 9.24 -9.54 32.63
C ASN A 625 9.08 -8.03 32.91
N PHE A 626 8.58 -7.32 31.90
CA PHE A 626 8.49 -5.87 31.87
C PHE A 626 7.08 -5.40 31.48
N LEU A 627 6.62 -4.29 32.07
CA LEU A 627 5.37 -3.58 31.75
C LEU A 627 5.63 -2.07 31.60
N MET A 628 4.94 -1.45 30.65
CA MET A 628 4.95 0.01 30.48
C MET A 628 3.54 0.58 30.70
N ILE A 629 3.40 1.58 31.57
CA ILE A 629 2.19 2.39 31.69
C ILE A 629 2.45 3.73 31.03
N ALA A 630 1.73 4.01 29.94
CA ALA A 630 1.80 5.28 29.23
C ALA A 630 0.76 6.26 29.79
N LEU A 631 1.23 7.47 30.12
CA LEU A 631 0.43 8.58 30.62
C LEU A 631 0.45 9.71 29.58
N PHE A 632 -0.71 10.01 29.01
CA PHE A 632 -0.79 11.02 27.96
C PHE A 632 -0.61 12.45 28.52
N PRO A 633 0.12 13.33 27.80
CA PRO A 633 0.33 14.71 28.22
C PRO A 633 -1.00 15.43 28.45
N ARG A 634 -1.05 16.29 29.48
CA ARG A 634 -2.23 17.10 29.87
C ARG A 634 -3.45 16.29 30.33
N SER A 635 -3.38 14.96 30.39
CA SER A 635 -4.42 14.16 31.03
C SER A 635 -4.47 14.43 32.53
N LYS A 636 -5.63 14.22 33.16
CA LYS A 636 -5.79 14.40 34.61
C LYS A 636 -4.84 13.48 35.39
N ILE A 637 -4.71 12.23 34.95
CA ILE A 637 -3.84 11.25 35.60
C ILE A 637 -2.35 11.59 35.45
N TYR A 638 -1.94 12.17 34.32
CA TYR A 638 -0.59 12.70 34.16
C TYR A 638 -0.34 13.81 35.19
N GLN A 639 -1.23 14.80 35.30
CA GLN A 639 -1.05 15.90 36.25
C GLN A 639 -0.98 15.43 37.70
N THR A 640 -1.88 14.53 38.11
CA THR A 640 -1.90 14.03 39.48
C THR A 640 -0.73 13.10 39.80
N PHE A 641 -0.19 12.38 38.80
CA PHE A 641 1.03 11.59 39.00
C PHE A 641 2.22 12.48 39.41
N TYR A 642 2.43 13.62 38.76
CA TYR A 642 3.53 14.53 39.13
C TYR A 642 3.33 15.17 40.51
N SER A 643 2.10 15.59 40.83
CA SER A 643 1.84 16.29 42.09
C SER A 643 1.82 15.35 43.30
N GLU A 644 1.30 14.13 43.15
CA GLU A 644 0.96 13.25 44.28
C GLU A 644 1.80 11.95 44.33
N VAL A 645 2.39 11.49 43.22
CA VAL A 645 3.09 10.18 43.16
C VAL A 645 4.60 10.30 42.99
N PHE A 646 5.05 11.23 42.14
CA PHE A 646 6.45 11.37 41.76
C PHE A 646 7.40 11.56 42.95
N SER A 647 7.13 12.56 43.82
CA SER A 647 7.97 12.85 44.98
C SER A 647 7.97 11.71 46.03
N PRO A 648 6.80 11.18 46.46
CA PRO A 648 6.77 10.06 47.41
C PRO A 648 7.50 8.80 46.94
N TRP A 649 7.45 8.49 45.63
CA TRP A 649 8.14 7.32 45.09
C TRP A 649 9.64 7.56 44.86
N GLN A 650 10.11 8.80 44.82
CA GLN A 650 11.52 9.15 44.70
C GLN A 650 12.24 9.20 46.06
N GLN A 651 11.57 9.65 47.13
CA GLN A 651 12.21 10.02 48.41
C GLN A 651 12.28 8.91 49.49
N GLN A 652 11.99 7.64 49.19
CA GLN A 652 11.97 6.57 50.20
C GLN A 652 13.38 6.20 50.71
N ALA A 653 13.72 6.72 51.89
CA ALA A 653 15.04 6.60 52.54
C ALA A 653 15.32 5.26 53.27
N ASN A 654 14.32 4.39 53.44
CA ASN A 654 14.46 3.12 54.18
C ASN A 654 14.09 1.92 53.29
N SER A 655 15.10 1.29 52.66
CA SER A 655 15.10 -0.04 52.02
C SER A 655 14.04 -0.38 50.94
N GLY A 656 13.30 0.59 50.41
CA GLY A 656 12.31 0.38 49.34
C GLY A 656 12.84 0.66 47.92
N LEU A 657 12.16 0.12 46.90
CA LEU A 657 12.37 0.49 45.49
C LEU A 657 12.02 1.97 45.25
N SER A 658 13.01 2.76 44.82
CA SER A 658 12.87 4.17 44.45
C SER A 658 12.66 4.36 42.95
N LEU A 659 11.81 5.32 42.56
CA LEU A 659 11.60 5.73 41.18
C LEU A 659 12.84 6.40 40.57
N LYS A 660 13.35 5.87 39.46
CA LYS A 660 14.48 6.44 38.72
C LYS A 660 14.00 7.20 37.49
N VAL A 661 14.42 8.45 37.34
CA VAL A 661 14.15 9.22 36.11
C VAL A 661 15.20 8.85 35.06
N ILE A 662 14.76 8.53 33.85
CA ILE A 662 15.63 8.20 32.72
C ILE A 662 15.42 9.17 31.56
N GLN A 663 16.47 9.34 30.77
CA GLN A 663 16.46 10.07 29.50
C GLN A 663 16.22 9.08 28.34
N GLU A 664 16.00 9.60 27.13
CA GLU A 664 15.66 8.79 25.95
C GLU A 664 16.74 7.74 25.59
N ASP A 665 18.01 8.08 25.80
CA ASP A 665 19.15 7.18 25.63
C ASP A 665 19.14 5.99 26.59
N GLY A 666 18.53 6.16 27.77
CA GLY A 666 18.34 5.12 28.78
C GLY A 666 17.27 4.07 28.45
N LEU A 667 16.44 4.29 27.43
CA LEU A 667 15.44 3.32 26.98
C LEU A 667 16.11 2.21 26.15
N SER A 668 15.79 0.94 26.46
CA SER A 668 16.15 -0.20 25.61
C SER A 668 15.46 -0.13 24.24
N VAL A 669 15.94 -0.91 23.26
CA VAL A 669 15.34 -0.96 21.91
C VAL A 669 13.86 -1.35 21.95
N GLU A 670 13.50 -2.29 22.81
CA GLU A 670 12.12 -2.73 23.03
C GLU A 670 11.26 -1.61 23.63
N GLN A 671 11.77 -0.93 24.67
CA GLN A 671 11.06 0.18 25.32
C GLN A 671 10.88 1.39 24.39
N ARG A 672 11.89 1.73 23.57
CA ARG A 672 11.76 2.80 22.57
C ARG A 672 10.70 2.48 21.52
N ARG A 673 10.62 1.21 21.10
CA ARG A 673 9.59 0.77 20.16
C ARG A 673 8.19 0.91 20.76
N LEU A 674 7.98 0.44 21.99
CA LEU A 674 6.69 0.57 22.68
C LEU A 674 6.31 2.04 22.91
N HIS A 675 7.27 2.86 23.34
CA HIS A 675 7.07 4.30 23.52
C HIS A 675 6.70 5.00 22.21
N SER A 676 7.38 4.69 21.10
CA SER A 676 7.06 5.21 19.77
C SER A 676 5.62 4.85 19.35
N ASN A 677 5.17 3.63 19.62
CA ASN A 677 3.79 3.21 19.37
C ASN A 677 2.79 4.02 20.21
N ALA A 678 3.09 4.22 21.51
CA ALA A 678 2.27 5.04 22.39
C ALA A 678 2.20 6.52 21.92
N GLN A 679 3.30 7.05 21.42
CA GLN A 679 3.38 8.39 20.84
C GLN A 679 2.51 8.51 19.58
N LYS A 680 2.56 7.52 18.68
CA LYS A 680 1.69 7.47 17.49
C LYS A 680 0.21 7.44 17.89
N LEU A 681 -0.15 6.63 18.88
CA LEU A 681 -1.50 6.55 19.42
C LEU A 681 -1.97 7.90 19.99
N PHE A 682 -1.15 8.55 20.81
CA PHE A 682 -1.45 9.88 21.34
C PHE A 682 -1.65 10.90 20.21
N SER A 683 -0.76 10.94 19.23
CA SER A 683 -0.87 11.84 18.08
C SER A 683 -2.11 11.58 17.23
N ALA A 684 -2.54 10.32 17.09
CA ALA A 684 -3.76 9.96 16.35
C ALA A 684 -5.05 10.28 17.11
N LEU A 685 -5.00 10.32 18.45
CA LEU A 685 -6.14 10.68 19.31
C LEU A 685 -6.25 12.20 19.54
N ARG A 686 -5.16 12.95 19.38
CA ARG A 686 -5.11 14.40 19.59
C ARG A 686 -5.70 15.15 18.39
N HIS A 687 -6.84 15.83 18.59
CA HIS A 687 -7.45 16.70 17.56
C HIS A 687 -7.69 18.14 18.07
N PRO A 688 -7.35 19.17 17.28
CA PRO A 688 -7.92 20.51 17.42
C PRO A 688 -9.42 20.48 17.07
N ALA A 689 -10.23 21.29 17.75
CA ALA A 689 -11.67 21.37 17.45
C ALA A 689 -11.89 21.87 16.01
N GLY A 690 -12.46 21.04 15.12
CA GLY A 690 -12.92 21.44 13.79
C GLY A 690 -12.51 20.53 12.61
N GLU A 691 -11.51 19.67 12.74
CA GLU A 691 -11.06 18.78 11.65
C GLU A 691 -11.67 17.37 11.74
N LYS A 692 -12.12 16.82 10.60
CA LYS A 692 -12.57 15.42 10.50
C LYS A 692 -11.40 14.46 10.75
N ARG A 693 -11.62 13.46 11.59
CA ARG A 693 -10.65 12.39 11.90
C ARG A 693 -10.23 11.67 10.62
N SER A 694 -8.94 11.67 10.28
CA SER A 694 -8.40 10.85 9.18
C SER A 694 -8.40 9.38 9.60
N PRO A 695 -9.16 8.49 8.93
CA PRO A 695 -9.18 7.06 9.27
C PRO A 695 -7.79 6.41 9.16
N LEU A 696 -6.99 6.80 8.15
CA LEU A 696 -5.64 6.29 7.90
C LEU A 696 -4.66 6.61 9.04
N LYS A 697 -4.73 7.80 9.67
CA LYS A 697 -3.88 8.14 10.82
C LYS A 697 -4.16 7.25 12.03
N LEU A 698 -5.42 6.93 12.27
CA LEU A 698 -5.81 6.02 13.35
C LEU A 698 -5.38 4.58 13.04
N LEU A 699 -5.56 4.14 11.80
CA LEU A 699 -5.10 2.82 11.33
C LEU A 699 -3.59 2.66 11.46
N SER A 700 -2.82 3.71 11.15
CA SER A 700 -1.35 3.71 11.30
C SER A 700 -0.90 3.66 12.76
N ALA A 701 -1.73 4.16 13.69
CA ALA A 701 -1.52 3.95 15.12
C ALA A 701 -1.88 2.51 15.55
N LYS A 702 -2.96 1.95 14.98
CA LYS A 702 -3.40 0.56 15.18
C LYS A 702 -2.42 -0.50 14.66
N LEU A 703 -1.78 -0.18 13.55
CA LEU A 703 -0.84 -1.03 12.81
C LEU A 703 0.48 -0.27 12.65
N PRO A 704 1.38 -0.31 13.65
CA PRO A 704 2.58 0.55 13.67
C PRO A 704 3.54 0.38 12.47
N GLU A 705 3.49 -0.78 11.82
CA GLU A 705 4.30 -1.15 10.64
C GLU A 705 3.61 -0.80 9.30
N LEU A 706 2.41 -0.24 9.32
CA LEU A 706 1.60 0.04 8.12
C LEU A 706 2.29 0.99 7.15
N ASP A 707 2.78 2.14 7.61
CA ASP A 707 3.42 3.14 6.75
C ASP A 707 4.59 2.54 5.95
N TRP A 708 5.43 1.77 6.66
CA TRP A 708 6.56 1.06 6.06
C TRP A 708 6.11 -0.01 5.09
N PHE A 709 5.13 -0.82 5.48
CA PHE A 709 4.58 -1.87 4.64
C PHE A 709 4.00 -1.31 3.35
N LEU A 710 3.27 -0.19 3.39
CA LEU A 710 2.71 0.45 2.19
C LEU A 710 3.81 0.89 1.21
N GLN A 711 4.93 1.45 1.69
CA GLN A 711 6.07 1.78 0.81
C GLN A 711 6.68 0.53 0.17
N HIS A 712 6.88 -0.51 0.98
CA HIS A 712 7.47 -1.76 0.52
C HIS A 712 6.56 -2.47 -0.48
N PHE A 713 5.25 -2.50 -0.19
CA PHE A 713 4.24 -3.11 -1.04
C PHE A 713 4.12 -2.40 -2.38
N ALA A 714 4.10 -1.06 -2.40
CA ALA A 714 4.07 -0.31 -3.65
C ALA A 714 5.23 -0.70 -4.59
N VAL A 715 6.46 -0.81 -4.09
CA VAL A 715 7.61 -1.22 -4.93
C VAL A 715 7.51 -2.69 -5.36
N SER A 716 7.05 -3.56 -4.45
CA SER A 716 6.92 -5.00 -4.68
C SER A 716 5.86 -5.36 -5.71
N SER A 717 4.78 -4.60 -5.79
CA SER A 717 3.65 -4.90 -6.68
C SER A 717 3.95 -4.63 -8.15
N ILE A 718 4.94 -3.80 -8.48
CA ILE A 718 5.16 -3.29 -9.86
C ILE A 718 5.85 -4.31 -10.76
N SER A 719 6.90 -4.94 -10.25
CA SER A 719 7.73 -5.81 -11.07
C SER A 719 8.60 -6.73 -10.22
N ARG A 720 8.93 -7.89 -10.79
CA ARG A 720 9.95 -8.81 -10.26
C ARG A 720 11.37 -8.41 -10.68
N GLU A 721 11.55 -7.29 -11.38
CA GLU A 721 12.89 -6.80 -11.72
C GLU A 721 13.65 -6.35 -10.47
N PRO A 722 14.95 -6.70 -10.34
CA PRO A 722 15.69 -6.45 -9.12
C PRO A 722 16.06 -4.97 -8.93
N VAL A 723 15.99 -4.52 -7.69
CA VAL A 723 16.39 -3.18 -7.25
C VAL A 723 17.82 -3.22 -6.69
N MET A 724 18.64 -2.19 -6.96
CA MET A 724 19.97 -2.12 -6.37
C MET A 724 19.92 -1.85 -4.87
N ARG A 725 20.70 -2.58 -4.05
CA ARG A 725 20.73 -2.42 -2.58
C ARG A 725 21.00 -0.98 -2.14
N THR A 726 21.85 -0.27 -2.86
CA THR A 726 22.17 1.15 -2.60
C THR A 726 21.00 2.10 -2.84
N HIS A 727 19.98 1.68 -3.60
CA HIS A 727 18.81 2.49 -3.92
C HIS A 727 17.61 2.19 -3.02
N LEU A 728 17.56 0.98 -2.44
CA LEU A 728 16.43 0.51 -1.63
C LEU A 728 16.01 1.49 -0.52
N PRO A 729 16.92 2.10 0.28
CA PRO A 729 16.49 3.03 1.32
C PRO A 729 15.77 4.28 0.80
N PHE A 730 16.13 4.77 -0.38
CA PHE A 730 15.48 5.92 -1.01
C PHE A 730 14.09 5.55 -1.54
N LEU A 731 13.92 4.32 -2.03
CA LEU A 731 12.60 3.81 -2.45
C LEU A 731 11.64 3.68 -1.27
N LEU A 732 12.16 3.23 -0.13
CA LEU A 732 11.39 3.01 1.09
C LEU A 732 11.31 4.27 1.99
N GLN A 733 11.77 5.42 1.50
CA GLN A 733 11.71 6.73 2.17
C GLN A 733 12.29 6.73 3.59
N GLN A 734 13.41 6.04 3.82
CA GLN A 734 14.06 6.03 5.14
C GLN A 734 14.69 7.41 5.41
N ALA A 735 14.14 8.13 6.39
CA ALA A 735 14.50 9.52 6.72
C ALA A 735 15.94 9.69 7.25
N ASP A 736 16.58 8.62 7.72
CA ASP A 736 17.82 8.68 8.51
C ASP A 736 19.12 8.41 7.74
N ILE A 737 19.09 8.44 6.41
CA ILE A 737 20.34 8.34 5.65
C ILE A 737 20.79 9.73 5.26
N ASN A 738 21.59 10.33 6.15
CA ASN A 738 22.57 11.33 5.73
C ASN A 738 23.28 10.75 4.49
N PRO A 739 23.21 11.40 3.32
CA PRO A 739 23.91 10.89 2.16
C PRO A 739 25.37 10.72 2.60
N PRO A 740 25.99 9.53 2.42
CA PRO A 740 27.41 9.42 2.71
C PRO A 740 28.07 10.55 1.95
N HIS A 741 28.80 11.42 2.66
CA HIS A 741 29.57 12.51 2.07
C HIS A 741 30.25 11.94 0.84
N ARG A 742 29.72 12.26 -0.35
CA ARG A 742 30.29 11.75 -1.60
C ARG A 742 31.62 12.44 -1.68
N VAL A 743 32.69 11.68 -1.47
CA VAL A 743 34.03 12.09 -1.87
C VAL A 743 33.90 12.52 -3.33
N GLU A 744 34.17 13.80 -3.60
CA GLU A 744 34.15 14.38 -4.94
C GLU A 744 35.18 13.65 -5.81
N ASN A 745 34.74 12.56 -6.46
CA ASN A 745 35.47 12.00 -7.58
C ASN A 745 35.18 12.89 -8.80
N ASP A 746 36.22 13.18 -9.59
CA ASP A 746 36.23 13.94 -10.86
C ASP A 746 35.34 13.28 -11.95
N LYS A 747 34.05 13.08 -11.69
CA LYS A 747 33.10 12.52 -12.67
C LYS A 747 32.71 13.58 -13.68
N VAL A 748 32.53 13.14 -14.93
CA VAL A 748 31.98 13.99 -15.99
C VAL A 748 30.45 14.03 -15.84
N ILE A 749 29.91 15.24 -15.75
CA ILE A 749 28.47 15.46 -15.59
C ILE A 749 27.84 15.56 -16.97
N ILE A 750 26.81 14.76 -17.21
CA ILE A 750 26.02 14.73 -18.43
C ILE A 750 24.76 15.57 -18.25
N SER A 751 24.58 16.57 -19.11
CA SER A 751 23.31 17.27 -19.29
C SER A 751 22.68 16.80 -20.60
N ILE A 752 21.46 16.26 -20.54
CA ILE A 752 20.74 15.78 -21.72
C ILE A 752 19.73 16.85 -22.12
N VAL A 753 19.77 17.29 -23.38
CA VAL A 753 18.79 18.20 -23.98
C VAL A 753 18.10 17.45 -25.11
N THR A 754 16.79 17.25 -25.01
CA THR A 754 15.97 16.50 -25.97
C THR A 754 14.79 17.33 -26.47
N GLY A 755 14.12 16.88 -27.52
CA GLY A 755 12.83 17.39 -27.94
C GLY A 755 12.45 16.95 -29.35
N LEU A 756 11.20 17.21 -29.73
CA LEU A 756 10.68 16.91 -31.05
C LEU A 756 11.40 17.69 -32.16
N PRO A 757 11.33 17.25 -33.43
CA PRO A 757 11.84 18.03 -34.55
C PRO A 757 11.30 19.47 -34.53
N GLY A 758 12.18 20.47 -34.65
CA GLY A 758 11.79 21.89 -34.63
C GLY A 758 11.73 22.53 -33.23
N CYS A 759 11.99 21.80 -32.15
CA CYS A 759 11.89 22.30 -30.77
C CYS A 759 12.98 23.30 -30.30
N HIS A 760 13.83 23.80 -31.19
CA HIS A 760 14.96 24.67 -30.86
C HIS A 760 15.99 24.14 -29.83
N ALA A 761 16.03 22.82 -29.57
CA ALA A 761 17.01 22.22 -28.67
C ALA A 761 18.47 22.44 -29.10
N SER A 762 18.72 22.58 -30.41
CA SER A 762 20.07 22.81 -30.95
C SER A 762 20.56 24.24 -30.67
N GLU A 763 19.64 25.20 -30.72
CA GLU A 763 19.83 26.61 -30.42
C GLU A 763 20.08 26.81 -28.93
N LEU A 764 19.27 26.16 -28.07
CA LEU A 764 19.52 26.12 -26.64
C LEU A 764 20.90 25.51 -26.32
N CYS A 765 21.27 24.40 -26.97
CA CYS A 765 22.60 23.83 -26.85
C CYS A 765 23.69 24.81 -27.27
N ALA A 766 23.53 25.50 -28.40
CA ALA A 766 24.52 26.46 -28.87
C ALA A 766 24.69 27.61 -27.86
N PHE A 767 23.59 28.12 -27.32
CA PHE A 767 23.58 29.13 -26.26
C PHE A 767 24.34 28.66 -25.01
N LEU A 768 24.05 27.45 -24.49
CA LEU A 768 24.75 26.89 -23.32
C LEU A 768 26.26 26.72 -23.55
N VAL A 769 26.67 26.32 -24.75
CA VAL A 769 28.10 26.19 -25.10
C VAL A 769 28.77 27.58 -25.17
N THR A 770 28.08 28.62 -25.63
CA THR A 770 28.63 30.00 -25.69
C THR A 770 28.86 30.63 -24.31
N LEU A 771 28.15 30.20 -23.27
CA LEU A 771 28.34 30.61 -21.86
C LEU A 771 29.67 30.10 -21.24
N HIS A 772 30.63 29.69 -22.07
CA HIS A 772 31.89 29.00 -21.75
C HIS A 772 32.76 29.62 -20.63
N LYS A 773 32.54 30.90 -20.27
CA LYS A 773 33.37 31.58 -19.26
C LYS A 773 33.06 31.16 -17.82
N GLU A 774 31.82 30.76 -17.52
CA GLU A 774 31.34 30.56 -16.14
C GLU A 774 31.21 29.07 -15.71
N TYR A 775 30.83 28.15 -16.62
CA TYR A 775 30.39 26.78 -16.23
C TYR A 775 31.32 25.61 -16.62
N GLY A 776 32.51 25.87 -17.19
CA GLY A 776 33.54 24.84 -17.43
C GLY A 776 33.76 24.46 -18.90
N ARG A 777 34.37 23.30 -19.13
CA ARG A 777 34.74 22.79 -20.47
C ARG A 777 33.68 21.82 -20.99
N TRP A 778 33.23 22.04 -22.23
CA TRP A 778 32.15 21.27 -22.85
C TRP A 778 32.67 20.19 -23.82
N MET A 779 32.06 19.01 -23.74
CA MET A 779 32.00 18.00 -24.80
C MET A 779 30.56 17.95 -25.31
N VAL A 780 30.34 17.76 -26.60
CA VAL A 780 28.98 17.75 -27.19
C VAL A 780 28.79 16.50 -28.02
N TYR A 781 27.82 15.66 -27.63
CA TYR A 781 27.30 14.58 -28.45
C TYR A 781 26.05 15.08 -29.18
N ARG A 782 26.02 14.90 -30.51
CA ARG A 782 24.84 15.16 -31.34
C ARG A 782 24.45 13.87 -32.04
N GLN A 783 23.16 13.57 -32.02
CA GLN A 783 22.58 12.53 -32.86
C GLN A 783 22.76 12.89 -34.34
N LEU A 784 23.16 11.91 -35.16
CA LEU A 784 23.27 12.08 -36.61
C LEU A 784 21.87 12.04 -37.23
N MET A 785 21.51 13.06 -38.02
CA MET A 785 20.19 13.19 -38.65
C MET A 785 20.07 12.46 -39.99
N ASP A 786 21.14 11.77 -40.42
CA ASP A 786 21.25 11.16 -41.75
C ASP A 786 20.75 9.69 -41.80
N SER A 787 20.33 9.11 -40.66
CA SER A 787 19.77 7.76 -40.56
C SER A 787 18.32 7.79 -40.12
N SER A 788 17.49 6.88 -40.66
CA SER A 788 16.08 6.71 -40.26
C SER A 788 15.89 6.27 -38.81
N GLU A 789 16.93 5.75 -38.15
CA GLU A 789 16.91 5.35 -36.75
C GLU A 789 17.31 6.52 -35.83
N CYS A 790 16.41 6.88 -34.90
CA CYS A 790 16.51 8.07 -34.06
C CYS A 790 17.53 7.95 -32.90
N PHE A 791 18.04 6.78 -32.52
CA PHE A 791 19.17 6.67 -31.57
C PHE A 791 19.78 5.28 -31.59
N HIS A 792 21.13 5.20 -31.51
CA HIS A 792 21.84 3.92 -31.46
C HIS A 792 22.72 3.84 -30.21
N ALA A 793 22.35 2.95 -29.28
CA ALA A 793 23.05 2.76 -28.01
C ALA A 793 24.55 2.45 -28.20
N ALA A 794 24.90 1.58 -29.16
CA ALA A 794 26.29 1.20 -29.42
C ALA A 794 27.17 2.38 -29.89
N HIS A 795 26.60 3.30 -30.69
CA HIS A 795 27.33 4.50 -31.13
C HIS A 795 27.57 5.44 -29.94
N PHE A 796 26.55 5.66 -29.12
CA PHE A 796 26.67 6.48 -27.91
C PHE A 796 27.71 5.92 -26.92
N GLN A 797 27.69 4.61 -26.66
CA GLN A 797 28.66 3.95 -25.79
C GLN A 797 30.10 4.07 -26.32
N ARG A 798 30.33 3.89 -27.63
CA ARG A 798 31.65 4.13 -28.25
C ARG A 798 32.11 5.58 -28.10
N TYR A 799 31.20 6.54 -28.24
CA TYR A 799 31.51 7.94 -28.02
C TYR A 799 31.93 8.22 -26.57
N LEU A 800 31.23 7.65 -25.58
CA LEU A 800 31.60 7.79 -24.16
C LEU A 800 32.99 7.23 -23.87
N SER A 801 33.32 6.06 -24.42
CA SER A 801 34.66 5.46 -24.31
C SER A 801 35.73 6.39 -24.89
N SER A 802 35.50 6.89 -26.11
CA SER A 802 36.42 7.81 -26.80
C SER A 802 36.58 9.15 -26.06
N ALA A 803 35.49 9.67 -25.47
CA ALA A 803 35.50 10.90 -24.70
C ALA A 803 36.32 10.77 -23.41
N LEU A 804 36.20 9.63 -22.72
CA LEU A 804 36.99 9.36 -21.52
C LEU A 804 38.48 9.21 -21.83
N GLU A 805 38.83 8.47 -22.89
CA GLU A 805 40.22 8.36 -23.37
C GLU A 805 40.82 9.72 -23.72
N ALA A 806 40.05 10.57 -24.43
CA ALA A 806 40.49 11.92 -24.79
C ALA A 806 40.71 12.82 -23.55
N GLN A 807 39.93 12.63 -22.49
CA GLN A 807 40.10 13.34 -21.22
C GLN A 807 41.36 12.86 -20.47
N GLN A 808 41.55 11.54 -20.35
CA GLN A 808 42.70 10.95 -19.67
C GLN A 808 44.04 11.29 -20.36
N ASN A 809 44.07 11.26 -21.69
CA ASN A 809 45.25 11.63 -22.46
C ASN A 809 45.63 13.12 -22.34
N ARG A 810 44.65 13.98 -22.00
CA ARG A 810 44.86 15.42 -21.82
C ARG A 810 45.22 15.80 -20.39
N SER A 811 44.67 15.12 -19.37
CA SER A 811 45.03 15.36 -17.97
C SER A 811 46.50 15.01 -17.69
N ALA A 812 47.07 14.03 -18.40
CA ALA A 812 48.50 13.72 -18.35
C ALA A 812 49.41 14.84 -18.90
N ARG A 813 48.89 15.77 -19.72
CA ARG A 813 49.66 16.85 -20.37
C ARG A 813 49.48 18.24 -19.74
N GLN A 814 48.50 18.44 -18.85
CA GLN A 814 48.17 19.74 -18.26
C GLN A 814 47.98 19.63 -16.74
N SER A 815 49.07 19.53 -15.99
CA SER A 815 49.06 19.48 -14.51
C SER A 815 49.29 20.84 -13.83
N ALA A 816 49.26 21.97 -14.54
CA ALA A 816 49.69 23.26 -13.98
C ALA A 816 48.68 24.42 -14.00
N TYR A 817 47.52 24.36 -14.68
CA TYR A 817 46.57 25.49 -14.69
C TYR A 817 45.11 25.02 -14.75
N THR A 818 44.36 25.39 -13.69
CA THR A 818 42.89 25.40 -13.56
C THR A 818 42.15 24.11 -13.89
N ARG A 819 41.86 23.30 -12.86
CA ARG A 819 41.01 22.09 -12.90
C ARG A 819 39.53 22.47 -13.10
N LYS A 820 39.16 23.01 -14.27
CA LYS A 820 37.75 23.27 -14.61
C LYS A 820 37.04 21.92 -14.82
N LYS A 821 35.93 21.68 -14.12
CA LYS A 821 35.07 20.49 -14.31
C LYS A 821 34.69 20.36 -15.78
N THR A 822 34.84 19.15 -16.34
CA THR A 822 34.44 18.84 -17.72
C THR A 822 32.98 18.37 -17.72
N ARG A 823 32.17 18.92 -18.60
CA ARG A 823 30.74 18.59 -18.77
C ARG A 823 30.50 18.02 -20.17
N LEU A 824 29.60 17.05 -20.26
CA LEU A 824 29.12 16.48 -21.52
C LEU A 824 27.68 16.93 -21.75
N LEU A 825 27.42 17.56 -22.89
CA LEU A 825 26.09 17.91 -23.35
C LEU A 825 25.67 16.87 -24.40
N VAL A 826 24.53 16.21 -24.18
CA VAL A 826 23.95 15.22 -25.10
C VAL A 826 22.71 15.84 -25.72
N VAL A 827 22.75 16.08 -27.02
CA VAL A 827 21.63 16.69 -27.76
C VAL A 827 20.96 15.63 -28.61
N LEU A 828 19.68 15.40 -28.32
CA LEU A 828 18.80 14.46 -29.01
C LEU A 828 17.70 15.28 -29.69
N GLN A 829 17.46 15.04 -30.97
CA GLN A 829 16.36 15.68 -31.70
C GLN A 829 15.65 14.60 -32.49
N GLY A 830 14.33 14.51 -32.32
CA GLY A 830 13.53 13.47 -32.95
C GLY A 830 12.59 12.78 -31.98
N TYR A 831 12.20 11.56 -32.32
CA TYR A 831 11.21 10.77 -31.59
C TYR A 831 11.85 9.72 -30.67
N THR A 832 13.06 10.01 -30.15
CA THR A 832 13.79 9.11 -29.25
C THR A 832 13.26 9.24 -27.83
N ASP A 833 13.04 8.11 -27.15
CA ASP A 833 12.79 8.12 -25.72
C ASP A 833 14.10 8.28 -24.93
N VAL A 834 14.08 9.16 -23.94
CA VAL A 834 15.25 9.45 -23.11
C VAL A 834 15.68 8.24 -22.28
N ILE A 835 14.76 7.31 -21.96
CA ILE A 835 15.09 6.10 -21.21
C ILE A 835 16.15 5.25 -21.93
N ASP A 836 16.13 5.22 -23.26
CA ASP A 836 17.08 4.44 -24.06
C ASP A 836 18.52 4.96 -23.91
N VAL A 837 18.67 6.28 -23.77
CA VAL A 837 19.96 6.93 -23.53
C VAL A 837 20.45 6.67 -22.10
N VAL A 838 19.53 6.72 -21.13
CA VAL A 838 19.83 6.37 -19.72
C VAL A 838 20.28 4.92 -19.62
N GLN A 839 19.56 3.99 -20.25
CA GLN A 839 19.89 2.57 -20.29
C GLN A 839 21.24 2.34 -20.97
N ALA A 840 21.49 2.97 -22.13
CA ALA A 840 22.76 2.84 -22.83
C ALA A 840 23.97 3.27 -21.98
N LEU A 841 23.82 4.29 -21.13
CA LEU A 841 24.85 4.67 -20.16
C LEU A 841 25.01 3.62 -19.04
N GLN A 842 23.90 3.12 -18.50
CA GLN A 842 23.93 2.16 -17.38
C GLN A 842 24.45 0.78 -17.77
N THR A 843 24.22 0.35 -19.01
CA THR A 843 24.62 -0.96 -19.54
C THR A 843 25.91 -0.90 -20.37
N HIS A 844 26.70 0.17 -20.22
CA HIS A 844 27.99 0.28 -20.91
C HIS A 844 28.88 -0.94 -20.64
N PRO A 845 29.49 -1.56 -21.66
CA PRO A 845 30.26 -2.81 -21.52
C PRO A 845 31.51 -2.65 -20.64
N ASP A 846 32.13 -1.46 -20.63
CA ASP A 846 33.20 -1.11 -19.70
C ASP A 846 32.66 -0.41 -18.44
N SER A 847 32.85 -1.06 -17.29
CA SER A 847 32.46 -0.55 -15.97
C SER A 847 33.21 0.72 -15.56
N ASN A 848 34.46 0.88 -16.00
CA ASN A 848 35.26 2.08 -15.71
C ASN A 848 34.64 3.30 -16.40
N VAL A 849 34.24 3.15 -17.66
CA VAL A 849 33.54 4.20 -18.41
C VAL A 849 32.23 4.54 -17.71
N LYS A 850 31.39 3.56 -17.41
CA LYS A 850 30.13 3.77 -16.66
C LYS A 850 30.36 4.57 -15.38
N SER A 851 31.36 4.20 -14.58
CA SER A 851 31.61 4.83 -13.27
C SER A 851 32.10 6.28 -13.36
N SER A 852 32.67 6.67 -14.52
CA SER A 852 33.28 7.98 -14.79
C SER A 852 32.28 9.06 -15.20
N PHE A 853 31.09 8.67 -15.65
CA PHE A 853 30.02 9.57 -16.06
C PHE A 853 28.86 9.56 -15.06
N THR A 854 28.17 10.69 -14.91
CA THR A 854 26.92 10.78 -14.14
C THR A 854 25.96 11.74 -14.84
N ILE A 855 24.67 11.42 -14.86
CA ILE A 855 23.64 12.34 -15.39
C ILE A 855 23.31 13.33 -14.29
N GLY A 856 23.38 14.63 -14.62
CA GLY A 856 23.02 15.72 -13.72
C GLY A 856 21.55 16.13 -13.85
N ALA A 857 21.14 16.47 -15.07
CA ALA A 857 19.78 16.92 -15.39
C ALA A 857 19.38 16.53 -16.82
N ILE A 858 18.08 16.41 -17.03
CA ILE A 858 17.47 16.11 -18.33
C ILE A 858 16.45 17.20 -18.62
N THR A 859 16.61 17.86 -19.76
CA THR A 859 15.80 18.98 -20.19
C THR A 859 15.15 18.67 -21.52
N VAL A 860 13.83 18.79 -21.60
CA VAL A 860 13.07 18.69 -22.86
C VAL A 860 12.74 20.08 -23.37
N CYS A 861 12.96 20.33 -24.66
CA CYS A 861 12.51 21.53 -25.34
C CYS A 861 11.18 21.23 -26.02
N VAL A 862 10.21 22.10 -25.80
CA VAL A 862 8.82 21.93 -26.22
C VAL A 862 8.42 23.16 -27.02
N GLU A 863 8.08 22.93 -28.27
CA GLU A 863 7.56 23.94 -29.19
C GLU A 863 6.03 23.75 -29.31
N PRO A 864 5.21 24.61 -28.67
CA PRO A 864 3.75 24.42 -28.59
C PRO A 864 3.09 24.16 -29.95
N LEU A 865 3.57 24.80 -31.02
CA LEU A 865 3.00 24.64 -32.37
C LEU A 865 3.40 23.32 -33.06
N SER A 866 4.38 22.59 -32.54
CA SER A 866 4.92 21.36 -33.14
C SER A 866 4.63 20.10 -32.30
N CYS A 867 3.73 20.19 -31.32
CA CYS A 867 3.38 19.07 -30.43
C CYS A 867 2.18 18.25 -30.92
N TYR A 868 1.27 18.88 -31.68
CA TYR A 868 0.04 18.25 -32.19
C TYR A 868 0.14 18.03 -33.70
N MET A 869 -0.33 16.88 -34.17
CA MET A 869 -0.48 16.58 -35.59
C MET A 869 -1.80 17.14 -36.12
N GLU A 870 -2.91 16.72 -35.50
CA GLU A 870 -4.26 17.15 -35.82
C GLU A 870 -5.12 17.05 -34.55
N HIS A 871 -6.10 17.95 -34.38
CA HIS A 871 -6.92 18.05 -33.16
C HIS A 871 -6.05 18.03 -31.87
N ARG A 872 -6.30 17.09 -30.95
CA ARG A 872 -5.45 16.81 -29.77
C ARG A 872 -4.54 15.59 -29.94
N PHE A 873 -4.37 15.08 -31.16
CA PHE A 873 -3.48 13.96 -31.44
C PHE A 873 -2.01 14.41 -31.42
N LEU A 874 -1.21 13.84 -30.52
CA LEU A 874 0.18 14.24 -30.30
C LEU A 874 1.13 13.60 -31.31
N PHE A 875 2.22 14.30 -31.61
CA PHE A 875 3.36 13.68 -32.27
C PHE A 875 3.95 12.53 -31.41
N PRO A 876 4.55 11.50 -32.03
CA PRO A 876 5.10 10.34 -31.33
C PRO A 876 6.06 10.74 -30.20
N LYS A 877 6.00 10.02 -29.07
CA LYS A 877 6.87 10.21 -27.91
C LYS A 877 6.87 11.62 -27.28
N CYS A 878 5.97 12.52 -27.68
CA CYS A 878 5.92 13.89 -27.15
C CYS A 878 5.77 13.89 -25.62
N LEU A 879 4.83 13.11 -25.10
CA LEU A 879 4.55 13.02 -23.67
C LEU A 879 5.61 12.17 -22.94
N ASP A 880 6.10 11.11 -23.59
CA ASP A 880 7.17 10.25 -23.08
C ASP A 880 8.46 11.02 -22.83
N GLN A 881 8.81 11.97 -23.71
CA GLN A 881 9.94 12.89 -23.54
C GLN A 881 9.76 13.92 -22.41
N CYS A 882 8.56 14.00 -21.82
CA CYS A 882 8.25 14.88 -20.68
C CYS A 882 8.05 14.11 -19.37
N SER A 883 8.21 12.78 -19.39
CA SER A 883 7.83 11.85 -18.33
C SER A 883 8.53 12.03 -16.97
N GLN A 884 7.80 11.69 -15.91
CA GLN A 884 8.29 11.72 -14.53
C GLN A 884 9.42 10.69 -14.30
N GLY A 885 10.37 11.02 -13.42
CA GLY A 885 11.50 10.15 -13.03
C GLY A 885 12.72 10.23 -13.96
N LEU A 886 12.54 10.78 -15.17
CA LEU A 886 13.61 11.08 -16.12
C LEU A 886 13.84 12.58 -16.25
N VAL A 887 12.80 13.32 -16.63
CA VAL A 887 12.90 14.73 -17.04
C VAL A 887 12.76 15.65 -15.84
N SER A 888 13.75 16.52 -15.64
CA SER A 888 13.74 17.52 -14.58
C SER A 888 13.17 18.86 -15.03
N ASN A 889 13.40 19.24 -16.28
CA ASN A 889 13.07 20.57 -16.80
C ASN A 889 12.36 20.48 -18.16
N VAL A 890 11.35 21.32 -18.35
CA VAL A 890 10.60 21.50 -19.60
C VAL A 890 10.78 22.95 -20.03
N VAL A 891 11.39 23.16 -21.19
CA VAL A 891 11.69 24.48 -21.76
C VAL A 891 10.72 24.76 -22.89
N PHE A 892 9.87 25.77 -22.74
CA PHE A 892 8.97 26.24 -23.79
C PHE A 892 9.70 27.23 -24.70
N THR A 893 9.72 26.96 -26.00
CA THR A 893 10.56 27.69 -26.97
C THR A 893 9.85 28.74 -27.81
N SER A 894 8.53 28.82 -27.73
CA SER A 894 7.75 29.88 -28.38
C SER A 894 6.53 30.28 -27.56
N HIS A 895 5.91 31.39 -27.96
CA HIS A 895 4.70 31.94 -27.34
C HIS A 895 4.87 32.18 -25.83
N THR A 896 6.09 32.48 -25.40
CA THR A 896 6.42 32.65 -23.98
C THR A 896 6.02 34.01 -23.42
N ALA A 897 5.80 35.00 -24.29
CA ALA A 897 5.50 36.39 -23.92
C ALA A 897 3.99 36.71 -23.88
N GLU A 898 3.14 35.91 -24.54
CA GLU A 898 1.69 36.08 -24.62
C GLU A 898 0.99 34.86 -24.00
N GLN A 899 -0.11 35.05 -23.26
CA GLN A 899 -0.92 33.95 -22.73
C GLN A 899 -1.64 33.23 -23.88
N HIS A 900 -0.93 32.34 -24.56
CA HIS A 900 -1.47 31.58 -25.68
C HIS A 900 -2.21 30.32 -25.17
N PRO A 901 -3.47 30.08 -25.58
CA PRO A 901 -4.27 28.94 -25.09
C PRO A 901 -3.60 27.57 -25.28
N LEU A 902 -2.91 27.36 -26.41
CA LEU A 902 -2.16 26.11 -26.67
C LEU A 902 -1.04 25.86 -25.65
N LEU A 903 -0.36 26.92 -25.18
CA LEU A 903 0.70 26.81 -24.18
C LEU A 903 0.10 26.41 -22.83
N GLU A 904 -1.01 27.01 -22.41
CA GLU A 904 -1.71 26.65 -21.17
C GLU A 904 -2.21 25.21 -21.20
N GLN A 905 -2.81 24.78 -22.32
CA GLN A 905 -3.24 23.40 -22.52
C GLN A 905 -2.07 22.42 -22.40
N LEU A 906 -0.94 22.71 -23.06
CA LEU A 906 0.22 21.85 -23.05
C LEU A 906 0.91 21.82 -21.68
N GLN A 907 0.94 22.94 -20.97
CA GLN A 907 1.38 23.01 -19.58
C GLN A 907 0.53 22.13 -18.67
N SER A 908 -0.80 22.16 -18.82
CA SER A 908 -1.72 21.30 -18.08
C SER A 908 -1.46 19.82 -18.36
N LEU A 909 -1.33 19.45 -19.65
CA LEU A 909 -1.03 18.08 -20.07
C LEU A 909 0.32 17.58 -19.53
N ILE A 910 1.38 18.37 -19.65
CA ILE A 910 2.72 18.01 -19.15
C ILE A 910 2.73 17.96 -17.62
N ARG A 911 2.01 18.85 -16.93
CA ARG A 911 1.86 18.79 -15.47
C ARG A 911 1.12 17.55 -15.03
N ALA A 912 0.14 17.09 -15.80
CA ALA A 912 -0.51 15.83 -15.55
C ALA A 912 0.55 14.72 -15.59
N ALA A 913 1.31 14.55 -16.69
CA ALA A 913 2.31 13.49 -16.87
C ALA A 913 3.59 13.59 -16.00
N ASN A 914 3.98 14.80 -15.59
CA ASN A 914 5.15 15.05 -14.74
C ASN A 914 4.90 16.25 -13.81
N PRO A 915 4.30 15.99 -12.63
CA PRO A 915 3.98 17.04 -11.67
C PRO A 915 5.21 17.79 -11.16
N THR A 916 6.37 17.12 -11.13
CA THR A 916 7.63 17.62 -10.53
C THR A 916 8.51 18.43 -11.49
N ALA A 917 8.19 18.46 -12.79
CA ALA A 917 9.01 19.19 -13.76
C ALA A 917 9.03 20.70 -13.49
N ALA A 918 10.22 21.30 -13.65
CA ALA A 918 10.38 22.76 -13.68
C ALA A 918 10.03 23.29 -15.08
N PHE A 919 9.18 24.31 -15.15
CA PHE A 919 8.80 24.95 -16.42
C PHE A 919 9.64 26.20 -16.63
N ILE A 920 10.35 26.24 -17.75
CA ILE A 920 11.27 27.31 -18.13
C ILE A 920 10.77 27.91 -19.44
N PHE A 921 10.84 29.23 -19.56
CA PHE A 921 10.44 29.96 -20.75
C PHE A 921 11.69 30.50 -21.46
N ALA A 922 11.96 30.03 -22.67
CA ALA A 922 13.15 30.41 -23.43
C ALA A 922 12.81 30.57 -24.92
N GLU A 923 12.31 31.74 -25.30
CA GLU A 923 11.93 32.05 -26.69
C GLU A 923 13.11 31.80 -27.65
N ASN A 924 12.87 31.02 -28.71
CA ASN A 924 13.88 30.55 -29.67
C ASN A 924 15.09 29.84 -29.03
N GLY A 925 14.91 29.23 -27.85
CA GLY A 925 15.97 28.56 -27.10
C GLY A 925 16.92 29.50 -26.35
N ILE A 926 16.56 30.77 -26.19
CA ILE A 926 17.39 31.78 -25.49
C ILE A 926 16.91 31.94 -24.05
N ILE A 927 17.79 31.66 -23.09
CA ILE A 927 17.48 31.81 -21.65
C ILE A 927 17.90 33.19 -21.16
N THR A 928 17.04 33.84 -20.38
CA THR A 928 17.28 35.19 -19.84
C THR A 928 17.63 35.21 -18.35
N ARG A 929 17.20 34.20 -17.56
CA ARG A 929 17.44 34.12 -16.11
C ARG A 929 18.55 33.12 -15.77
N ASN A 930 19.47 33.52 -14.89
CA ASN A 930 20.55 32.65 -14.44
C ASN A 930 20.06 31.42 -13.64
N GLU A 931 18.98 31.57 -12.87
CA GLU A 931 18.37 30.46 -12.11
C GLU A 931 17.93 29.31 -13.04
N ASP A 932 17.40 29.64 -14.23
CA ASP A 932 16.97 28.65 -15.22
C ASP A 932 18.16 27.89 -15.82
N ILE A 933 19.32 28.57 -15.98
CA ILE A 933 20.58 27.95 -16.41
C ILE A 933 21.06 26.95 -15.34
N GLU A 934 20.98 27.31 -14.05
CA GLU A 934 21.36 26.42 -12.95
C GLU A 934 20.48 25.18 -12.87
N LEU A 935 19.18 25.31 -13.15
CA LEU A 935 18.25 24.17 -13.22
C LEU A 935 18.60 23.20 -14.36
N ILE A 936 18.89 23.74 -15.55
CA ILE A 936 19.27 22.93 -16.73
C ILE A 936 20.64 22.27 -16.54
N LEU A 937 21.55 22.92 -15.82
CA LEU A 937 22.92 22.44 -15.57
C LEU A 937 23.11 21.80 -14.19
N SER A 938 22.02 21.47 -13.49
CA SER A 938 22.07 20.84 -12.17
C SER A 938 22.92 19.57 -12.17
N GLU A 939 23.73 19.38 -11.13
CA GLU A 939 24.63 18.22 -11.00
C GLU A 939 23.92 17.00 -10.37
N SER A 940 22.76 17.21 -9.74
CA SER A 940 22.13 16.21 -8.87
C SER A 940 20.63 16.01 -9.07
N SER A 941 19.97 16.83 -9.89
CA SER A 941 18.51 16.75 -10.10
C SER A 941 18.06 15.33 -10.46
N PHE A 942 18.72 14.72 -11.45
CA PHE A 942 18.50 13.34 -11.92
C PHE A 942 18.65 12.26 -10.84
N SER A 943 19.46 12.52 -9.81
CA SER A 943 19.76 11.58 -8.73
C SER A 943 18.98 11.87 -7.45
N SER A 944 18.03 12.81 -7.48
CA SER A 944 17.20 13.10 -6.30
C SER A 944 16.41 11.85 -5.88
N PRO A 945 16.20 11.61 -4.57
CA PRO A 945 15.49 10.43 -4.08
C PRO A 945 14.09 10.25 -4.71
N GLN A 946 13.37 11.36 -4.92
CA GLN A 946 12.04 11.36 -5.53
C GLN A 946 12.09 10.92 -7.00
N MET A 947 13.01 11.45 -7.80
CA MET A 947 13.15 11.05 -9.21
C MET A 947 13.66 9.62 -9.36
N LEU A 948 14.60 9.20 -8.50
CA LEU A 948 15.07 7.82 -8.48
C LEU A 948 13.92 6.85 -8.17
N ARG A 949 13.09 7.20 -7.19
CA ARG A 949 11.90 6.42 -6.85
C ARG A 949 10.95 6.33 -8.02
N ALA A 950 10.50 7.47 -8.54
CA ALA A 950 9.62 7.49 -9.71
C ALA A 950 10.17 6.64 -10.85
N ARG A 951 11.49 6.70 -11.14
CA ARG A 951 12.08 5.90 -12.21
C ARG A 951 11.98 4.39 -12.00
N TYR A 952 12.15 3.88 -10.78
CA TYR A 952 11.98 2.46 -10.51
C TYR A 952 10.52 2.01 -10.64
N LEU A 953 9.57 2.90 -10.36
CA LEU A 953 8.14 2.60 -10.46
C LEU A 953 7.66 2.67 -11.92
N MET A 954 8.13 3.65 -12.68
CA MET A 954 7.71 3.92 -14.07
C MET A 954 8.43 3.03 -15.09
N TYR A 955 9.69 2.63 -14.82
CA TYR A 955 10.57 1.94 -15.78
C TYR A 955 11.17 0.66 -15.17
N PRO A 956 10.37 -0.35 -14.80
CA PRO A 956 10.90 -1.57 -14.19
C PRO A 956 12.01 -2.21 -15.05
N GLY A 957 13.13 -2.59 -14.43
CA GLY A 957 14.28 -3.17 -15.14
C GLY A 957 15.21 -2.18 -15.86
N TRP A 958 14.94 -0.85 -15.81
CA TRP A 958 15.76 0.18 -16.47
C TRP A 958 17.24 0.11 -16.10
N TYR A 959 17.56 -0.24 -14.85
CA TYR A 959 18.96 -0.24 -14.39
C TYR A 959 19.80 -1.34 -15.07
N GLU A 960 19.15 -2.42 -15.53
CA GLU A 960 19.77 -3.52 -16.28
C GLU A 960 19.57 -3.38 -17.79
N GLY A 961 18.90 -2.31 -18.25
CA GLY A 961 18.61 -2.08 -19.66
C GLY A 961 17.56 -3.02 -20.25
N LYS A 962 16.65 -3.56 -19.42
CA LYS A 962 15.59 -4.49 -19.86
C LYS A 962 14.28 -3.82 -20.22
N PHE A 963 14.11 -2.55 -19.85
CA PHE A 963 12.87 -1.83 -20.16
C PHE A 963 12.86 -1.47 -21.66
N ASP A 964 11.71 -1.70 -22.29
CA ASP A 964 11.47 -1.40 -23.70
C ASP A 964 10.68 -0.08 -23.82
N SER A 965 11.22 0.89 -24.55
CA SER A 965 10.57 2.17 -24.75
C SER A 965 9.39 2.10 -25.73
N GLY A 966 9.23 0.99 -26.45
CA GLY A 966 8.19 0.75 -27.45
C GLY A 966 8.45 1.49 -28.77
N SER A 967 7.74 1.11 -29.83
CA SER A 967 7.96 1.66 -31.17
C SER A 967 7.51 3.13 -31.30
N VAL A 968 7.92 3.78 -32.38
CA VAL A 968 7.45 5.14 -32.74
C VAL A 968 6.17 5.01 -33.54
N PHE A 969 5.05 5.49 -32.97
CA PHE A 969 3.75 5.51 -33.63
C PHE A 969 3.13 6.92 -33.65
N PRO A 970 2.55 7.37 -34.78
CA PRO A 970 2.63 6.73 -36.09
C PRO A 970 4.08 6.72 -36.62
N LEU A 971 4.38 5.80 -37.55
CA LEU A 971 5.71 5.67 -38.13
C LEU A 971 6.07 6.96 -38.88
N MET A 972 7.16 7.60 -38.46
CA MET A 972 7.66 8.82 -39.07
C MET A 972 8.78 8.52 -40.05
N VAL A 973 8.65 8.99 -41.28
CA VAL A 973 9.67 8.87 -42.33
C VAL A 973 10.31 10.23 -42.56
N GLN A 974 11.63 10.31 -42.38
CA GLN A 974 12.37 11.53 -42.68
C GLN A 974 12.79 11.55 -44.16
N ILE A 975 12.35 12.58 -44.89
CA ILE A 975 12.71 12.79 -46.30
C ILE A 975 13.59 14.04 -46.39
N CYS A 976 14.84 13.86 -46.81
CA CYS A 976 15.76 14.96 -47.07
C CYS A 976 15.71 15.36 -48.56
N VAL A 977 15.33 16.62 -48.83
CA VAL A 977 15.26 17.16 -50.20
C VAL A 977 16.30 18.27 -50.37
N TRP A 978 17.19 18.09 -51.34
CA TRP A 978 18.25 19.05 -51.67
C TRP A 978 17.86 19.92 -52.86
N PHE A 979 17.83 21.24 -52.66
CA PHE A 979 17.52 22.18 -53.72
C PHE A 979 18.81 22.84 -54.26
N GLY A 980 19.18 22.52 -55.49
CA GLY A 980 20.35 23.12 -56.16
C GLY A 980 20.11 24.53 -56.73
N ARG A 981 18.89 25.07 -56.63
CA ARG A 981 18.49 26.40 -57.09
C ARG A 981 17.64 27.10 -56.03
N PRO A 982 17.68 28.45 -55.93
CA PRO A 982 16.82 29.18 -55.02
C PRO A 982 15.34 28.96 -55.36
N LEU A 983 14.51 28.85 -54.32
CA LEU A 983 13.06 28.64 -54.43
C LEU A 983 12.31 29.96 -54.33
N GLU A 984 11.22 30.09 -55.08
CA GLU A 984 10.29 31.21 -54.95
C GLU A 984 9.37 30.97 -53.74
N LYS A 985 9.49 31.82 -52.70
CA LYS A 985 8.82 31.65 -51.40
C LYS A 985 7.31 31.40 -51.52
N THR A 986 6.61 32.20 -52.30
CA THR A 986 5.15 32.10 -52.50
C THR A 986 4.74 30.75 -53.10
N ARG A 987 5.44 30.30 -54.14
CA ARG A 987 5.17 29.00 -54.78
C ARG A 987 5.53 27.82 -53.87
N PHE A 988 6.63 27.93 -53.13
CA PHE A 988 7.04 26.88 -52.22
C PHE A 988 6.05 26.73 -51.06
N VAL A 989 5.68 27.83 -50.40
CA VAL A 989 4.68 27.79 -49.31
C VAL A 989 3.33 27.27 -49.80
N ALA A 990 2.89 27.64 -51.00
CA ALA A 990 1.66 27.13 -51.60
C ALA A 990 1.72 25.63 -51.99
N LYS A 991 2.91 25.03 -52.02
CA LYS A 991 3.13 23.60 -52.25
C LYS A 991 3.38 22.81 -50.95
N CYS A 992 3.68 23.51 -49.85
CA CYS A 992 3.84 22.92 -48.52
C CYS A 992 2.53 22.89 -47.72
N LYS A 993 1.59 23.79 -48.05
CA LYS A 993 0.18 23.67 -47.67
C LYS A 993 -0.50 22.66 -48.58
#